data_AF-A0A940QN71-F1
#
_entry.id   AF-A0A940QN71-F1
#
_cell.length_a   1.000
_cell.length_b   1.000
_cell.length_c   1.000
_cell.angle_alpha   90.00
_cell.angle_beta   90.00
_cell.angle_gamma   90.00
#
_symmetry.space_group_name_H-M   'P 1'
#
loop_
_entity.id
_entity.type
_entity.pdbx_description
1 polymer ?
#
loop_
_entity_poly.entity_id
_entity_poly.type
_entity_poly.pdbx_seq_one_letter_code
_entity_poly.pdbx_strand_id
1 'polypeptide(L)'
;MSLSIAAFFINILLYIAASAIVFANTEKGNSKWKSFIKNKSRIVFISGIGLSVLLLILDIAGAADMSGYKFLAVSDLAAFFIAWFSGAKKIPEKFAGTAGVLFRIITVSLALEVFVFNLNSAHLLSGGYQKTVFDLHSAESQNFDVLSMTNEGSGQTVLEYKNVNIPVGTLTFNAFSDKKSKVSFSVDMSDDTNSGNYRWGAAKAEVINGNKRSRTVPCNFSGKVHNIRFVFSTEDNETVTVSSISANEPVRFHFSVIRFLLMLAAAFTVFALTSEKFLFRPYSEVQTATDRVAMAFTLLLVVLGLFITNMARYNDENHSIAKDFALEGGNQITQEIVDSFEHGRVDIMTEMNPKLLELENPYDWSQRTDEVGSYPWDHLLYNGKYYSYYGIAPVLLVFLPYHLITGYYFPSVWSVFFFGMFGIIFLTKFYLCLADKFFKKISASLVLSGFLIMQLSSGILICNISPLFYEVAQSAGFLCTTAGAYFLISSGVIGEGKINKFRLAVSGVWLSLGVLSRPTIAVYCLAAMLLVYAGAKKQNALYDKKSGKSRFLFLLPYLAAALVPYMVIGSVQVWYNMARFGNPLEFGIKYSLTINDFTQSQYHTHFAVIGFLAFLFQMPSFIENFPFFKAESIHLFNPQGYYFIATGSALGLIWKALPVAAYGKSLKAYRISQNSNKRLYSLIILAVCIICPFAVIFSVWESGFAARYCVDFIWQMVTGALVICFVVYDNCAANTKVHLNKLMTASLALSVVMNTVQIWSYIGPEQGFSTEWQANVLSFARLFEFWK
;
A
#
# COMPACT_ATOMS: atom_id res chain seq x y z
N MET A 1 -13.14 44.12 -19.39
CA MET A 1 -13.15 43.04 -18.37
C MET A 1 -14.53 43.02 -17.75
N SER A 2 -15.24 41.89 -17.77
CA SER A 2 -16.56 41.80 -17.12
C SER A 2 -16.44 41.96 -15.60
N LEU A 3 -17.52 42.38 -14.94
CA LEU A 3 -17.56 42.52 -13.48
C LEU A 3 -17.20 41.20 -12.77
N SER A 4 -17.62 40.06 -13.32
CA SER A 4 -17.30 38.72 -12.80
C SER A 4 -15.80 38.40 -12.85
N ILE A 5 -15.14 38.69 -13.97
CA ILE A 5 -13.68 38.46 -14.11
C ILE A 5 -12.93 39.38 -13.14
N ALA A 6 -13.36 40.65 -13.03
CA ALA A 6 -12.80 41.59 -12.06
C ALA A 6 -12.94 41.08 -10.62
N ALA A 7 -14.15 40.64 -10.24
CA ALA A 7 -14.43 40.09 -8.91
C ALA A 7 -13.54 38.87 -8.60
N PHE A 8 -13.39 37.93 -9.54
CA PHE A 8 -12.53 36.77 -9.37
C PHE A 8 -11.06 37.14 -9.12
N PHE A 9 -10.49 38.03 -9.94
CA PHE A 9 -9.10 38.48 -9.75
C PHE A 9 -8.90 39.28 -8.46
N ILE A 10 -9.90 40.07 -8.04
CA ILE A 10 -9.85 40.78 -6.76
C ILE A 10 -9.81 39.78 -5.60
N ASN A 11 -10.60 38.70 -5.62
CA ASN A 11 -10.52 37.65 -4.59
C ASN A 11 -9.11 37.04 -4.52
N ILE A 12 -8.51 36.70 -5.66
CA ILE A 12 -7.12 36.19 -5.70
C ILE A 12 -6.15 37.19 -5.06
N LEU A 13 -6.24 38.47 -5.40
CA LEU A 13 -5.37 39.52 -4.84
C LEU A 13 -5.58 39.69 -3.33
N LEU A 14 -6.82 39.63 -2.85
CA LEU A 14 -7.17 39.68 -1.43
C LEU A 14 -6.58 38.49 -0.67
N TYR A 15 -6.72 37.28 -1.21
CA TYR A 15 -6.12 36.08 -0.64
C TYR A 15 -4.59 36.17 -0.57
N ILE A 16 -3.94 36.64 -1.63
CA ILE A 16 -2.49 36.86 -1.67
C ILE A 16 -2.08 37.89 -0.62
N ALA A 17 -2.83 38.99 -0.47
CA ALA A 17 -2.56 40.01 0.53
C ALA A 17 -2.68 39.45 1.97
N ALA A 18 -3.73 38.69 2.26
CA ALA A 18 -3.90 38.01 3.54
C ALA A 18 -2.76 37.01 3.82
N SER A 19 -2.40 36.21 2.81
CA SER A 19 -1.29 35.26 2.88
C SER A 19 0.05 35.96 3.15
N ALA A 20 0.32 37.07 2.47
CA ALA A 20 1.54 37.86 2.68
C ALA A 20 1.64 38.36 4.12
N ILE A 21 0.52 38.76 4.74
CA ILE A 21 0.47 39.12 6.17
C ILE A 21 0.78 37.91 7.06
N VAL A 22 0.20 36.73 6.79
CA VAL A 22 0.51 35.49 7.55
C VAL A 22 2.01 35.19 7.52
N PHE A 23 2.62 35.20 6.34
CA PHE A 23 4.06 34.93 6.20
C PHE A 23 4.90 36.02 6.87
N ALA A 24 4.55 37.31 6.70
CA ALA A 24 5.22 38.42 7.37
C ALA A 24 5.08 38.38 8.90
N ASN A 25 4.02 37.81 9.45
CA ASN A 25 3.85 37.65 10.90
C ASN A 25 4.63 36.46 11.46
N THR A 26 4.78 35.39 10.68
CA THR A 26 5.26 34.07 11.16
C THR A 26 6.71 33.74 10.81
N GLU A 27 7.29 34.39 9.81
CA GLU A 27 8.67 34.13 9.37
C GLU A 27 9.72 34.66 10.37
N LYS A 28 10.84 33.94 10.53
CA LYS A 28 11.97 34.37 11.38
C LYS A 28 12.93 35.25 10.59
N GLY A 29 13.35 36.38 11.16
CA GLY A 29 14.25 37.35 10.51
C GLY A 29 13.58 38.71 10.25
N ASN A 30 14.39 39.75 10.03
CA ASN A 30 13.91 41.10 9.71
C ASN A 30 14.31 41.46 8.28
N SER A 31 13.33 41.59 7.39
CA SER A 31 13.53 42.06 6.01
C SER A 31 12.80 43.39 5.81
N LYS A 32 13.29 44.22 4.87
CA LYS A 32 12.64 45.49 4.51
C LYS A 32 11.18 45.27 4.04
N TRP A 33 10.94 44.18 3.32
CA TRP A 33 9.60 43.77 2.86
C TRP A 33 8.66 43.45 4.02
N LYS A 34 9.15 42.73 5.04
CA LYS A 34 8.38 42.39 6.24
C LYS A 34 7.97 43.62 7.04
N SER A 35 8.87 44.59 7.22
CA SER A 35 8.53 45.83 7.96
C SER A 35 7.50 46.67 7.19
N PHE A 36 7.62 46.73 5.85
CA PHE A 36 6.66 47.40 4.99
C PHE A 36 5.24 46.80 5.12
N ILE A 37 5.12 45.47 5.05
CA ILE A 37 3.83 44.78 5.21
C ILE A 37 3.28 44.98 6.61
N LYS A 38 4.10 44.85 7.66
CA LYS A 38 3.65 45.05 9.05
C LYS A 38 3.12 46.47 9.29
N ASN A 39 3.79 47.48 8.77
CA ASN A 39 3.37 48.89 8.92
C ASN A 39 2.03 49.17 8.24
N LYS A 40 1.72 48.50 7.13
CA LYS A 40 0.44 48.65 6.41
C LYS A 40 -0.62 47.60 6.74
N SER A 41 -0.27 46.59 7.55
CA SER A 41 -1.11 45.41 7.81
C SER A 41 -2.50 45.74 8.34
N ARG A 42 -2.62 46.73 9.23
CA ARG A 42 -3.91 47.13 9.81
C ARG A 42 -4.86 47.73 8.77
N ILE A 43 -4.34 48.54 7.86
CA ILE A 43 -5.11 49.14 6.76
C ILE A 43 -5.52 48.04 5.79
N VAL A 44 -4.55 47.24 5.31
CA VAL A 44 -4.81 46.13 4.38
C VAL A 44 -5.82 45.13 4.94
N PHE A 45 -5.78 44.86 6.25
CA PHE A 45 -6.72 43.98 6.92
C PHE A 45 -8.16 44.53 6.93
N ILE A 46 -8.36 45.79 7.34
CA ILE A 46 -9.70 46.41 7.41
C ILE A 46 -10.27 46.56 5.99
N SER A 47 -9.47 47.10 5.07
CA SER A 47 -9.85 47.23 3.65
C SER A 47 -10.16 45.89 3.01
N GLY A 48 -9.33 44.88 3.29
CA GLY A 48 -9.46 43.54 2.73
C GLY A 48 -10.71 42.82 3.21
N ILE A 49 -11.03 42.88 4.51
CA ILE A 49 -12.29 42.33 5.03
C ILE A 49 -13.49 43.07 4.43
N GLY A 50 -13.47 44.41 4.42
CA GLY A 50 -14.55 45.20 3.84
C GLY A 50 -14.82 44.84 2.38
N LEU A 51 -13.76 44.70 1.58
CA LEU A 51 -13.87 44.30 0.18
C LEU A 51 -14.33 42.85 0.01
N SER A 52 -13.87 41.93 0.86
CA SER A 52 -14.31 40.54 0.86
C SER A 52 -15.81 40.43 1.19
N VAL A 53 -16.31 41.19 2.18
CA VAL A 53 -17.74 41.24 2.53
C VAL A 53 -18.55 41.82 1.37
N LEU A 54 -18.06 42.88 0.72
CA LEU A 54 -18.72 43.46 -0.44
C LEU A 54 -18.82 42.44 -1.60
N LEU A 55 -17.73 41.74 -1.91
CA LEU A 55 -17.73 40.70 -2.94
C LEU A 55 -18.66 39.54 -2.60
N LEU A 56 -18.73 39.14 -1.33
CA LEU A 56 -19.67 38.13 -0.85
C LEU A 56 -21.13 38.57 -1.05
N ILE A 57 -21.44 39.83 -0.74
CA ILE A 57 -22.78 40.40 -0.96
C ILE A 57 -23.12 40.43 -2.45
N LEU A 58 -22.18 40.86 -3.30
CA LEU A 58 -22.37 40.93 -4.75
C LEU A 58 -22.63 39.53 -5.36
N ASP A 59 -21.95 38.51 -4.86
CA ASP A 59 -22.14 37.12 -5.28
C ASP A 59 -23.50 36.57 -4.79
N ILE A 60 -23.86 36.80 -3.52
CA ILE A 60 -25.18 36.43 -2.97
C ILE A 60 -26.32 37.09 -3.75
N ALA A 61 -26.15 38.36 -4.12
CA ALA A 61 -27.12 39.12 -4.90
C ALA A 61 -27.16 38.71 -6.39
N GLY A 62 -26.26 37.82 -6.84
CA GLY A 62 -26.15 37.41 -8.24
C GLY A 62 -25.60 38.50 -9.17
N ALA A 63 -25.07 39.60 -8.63
CA ALA A 63 -24.53 40.73 -9.38
C ALA A 63 -23.12 40.46 -9.94
N ALA A 64 -22.39 39.52 -9.34
CA ALA A 64 -21.07 39.06 -9.80
C ALA A 64 -21.11 37.55 -10.08
N ASP A 65 -21.63 37.14 -11.24
CA ASP A 65 -21.70 35.73 -11.63
C ASP A 65 -20.30 35.19 -11.98
N MET A 66 -19.58 34.69 -10.97
CA MET A 66 -18.23 34.12 -11.09
C MET A 66 -18.25 32.66 -11.57
N SER A 67 -19.19 32.31 -12.46
CA SER A 67 -19.35 30.97 -13.01
C SER A 67 -19.59 29.91 -11.91
N GLY A 68 -18.66 28.98 -11.72
CA GLY A 68 -18.71 27.95 -10.70
C GLY A 68 -18.32 28.42 -9.30
N TYR A 69 -17.60 29.54 -9.19
CA TYR A 69 -17.03 30.08 -7.95
C TYR A 69 -18.04 30.87 -7.13
N LYS A 70 -19.06 30.20 -6.61
CA LYS A 70 -19.94 30.79 -5.59
C LYS A 70 -19.29 30.77 -4.21
N PHE A 71 -19.49 31.84 -3.47
CA PHE A 71 -19.01 32.10 -2.12
C PHE A 71 -17.48 32.14 -1.98
N LEU A 72 -16.75 32.45 -3.05
CA LEU A 72 -15.28 32.51 -3.04
C LEU A 72 -14.75 33.46 -1.95
N ALA A 73 -15.39 34.60 -1.73
CA ALA A 73 -14.98 35.58 -0.73
C ALA A 73 -14.96 35.04 0.73
N VAL A 74 -15.60 33.89 1.01
CA VAL A 74 -15.50 33.21 2.31
C VAL A 74 -14.06 32.72 2.55
N SER A 75 -13.33 32.30 1.51
CA SER A 75 -11.91 31.91 1.66
C SER A 75 -11.03 33.09 2.02
N ASP A 76 -11.33 34.27 1.49
CA ASP A 76 -10.59 35.50 1.77
C ASP A 76 -10.80 35.92 3.21
N LEU A 77 -12.05 35.88 3.69
CA LEU A 77 -12.39 36.14 5.09
C LEU A 77 -11.68 35.15 6.03
N ALA A 78 -11.65 33.86 5.68
CA ALA A 78 -10.90 32.86 6.44
C ALA A 78 -9.38 33.15 6.45
N ALA A 79 -8.81 33.52 5.30
CA ALA A 79 -7.39 33.87 5.19
C ALA A 79 -7.04 35.12 6.02
N PHE A 80 -7.88 36.16 5.99
CA PHE A 80 -7.70 37.34 6.82
C PHE A 80 -7.86 37.02 8.31
N PHE A 81 -8.80 36.16 8.69
CA PHE A 81 -8.93 35.69 10.07
C PHE A 81 -7.65 34.99 10.56
N ILE A 82 -7.06 34.12 9.73
CA ILE A 82 -5.76 33.49 10.01
C ILE A 82 -4.65 34.55 10.11
N ALA A 83 -4.63 35.54 9.22
CA ALA A 83 -3.67 36.64 9.23
C ALA A 83 -3.75 37.44 10.54
N TRP A 84 -4.96 37.75 11.02
CA TRP A 84 -5.17 38.41 12.31
C TRP A 84 -4.66 37.57 13.48
N PHE A 85 -5.05 36.29 13.53
CA PHE A 85 -4.61 35.37 14.58
C PHE A 85 -3.09 35.18 14.61
N SER A 86 -2.45 35.15 13.44
CA SER A 86 -0.99 35.01 13.33
C SER A 86 -0.21 36.22 13.88
N GLY A 87 -0.81 37.42 13.84
CA GLY A 87 -0.21 38.66 14.35
C GLY A 87 -0.63 39.00 15.78
N ALA A 88 -1.70 38.40 16.28
CA ALA A 88 -2.14 38.59 17.65
C ALA A 88 -1.12 37.96 18.61
N LYS A 89 -0.57 38.73 19.57
CA LYS A 89 0.33 38.25 20.64
C LYS A 89 -0.38 37.33 21.67
N LYS A 90 -1.39 36.56 21.23
CA LYS A 90 -2.21 35.67 22.04
C LYS A 90 -1.58 34.28 22.21
N ILE A 91 -0.60 33.92 21.38
CA ILE A 91 0.08 32.62 21.46
C ILE A 91 1.30 32.74 22.38
N PRO A 92 1.44 31.88 23.41
CA PRO A 92 2.63 31.89 24.26
C PRO A 92 3.91 31.78 23.44
N GLU A 93 4.93 32.55 23.80
CA GLU A 93 6.16 32.70 23.01
C GLU A 93 6.85 31.36 22.72
N LYS A 94 6.78 30.41 23.66
CA LYS A 94 7.24 29.03 23.53
C LYS A 94 6.66 28.32 22.29
N PHE A 95 5.39 28.56 21.96
CA PHE A 95 4.68 27.91 20.85
C PHE A 95 4.62 28.76 19.58
N ALA A 96 4.97 30.05 19.64
CA ALA A 96 4.84 30.99 18.53
C ALA A 96 5.50 30.48 17.23
N GLY A 97 6.71 29.91 17.31
CA GLY A 97 7.38 29.40 16.11
C GLY A 97 6.72 28.15 15.50
N THR A 98 6.05 27.33 16.31
CA THR A 98 5.32 26.14 15.83
C THR A 98 3.97 26.56 15.24
N ALA A 99 3.25 27.43 15.94
CA ALA A 99 2.01 28.02 15.43
C ALA A 99 2.23 28.76 14.11
N GLY A 100 3.35 29.47 13.96
CA GLY A 100 3.68 30.15 12.70
C GLY A 100 3.91 29.21 11.52
N VAL A 101 4.39 27.99 11.74
CA VAL A 101 4.44 26.96 10.67
C VAL A 101 3.04 26.45 10.36
N LEU A 102 2.24 26.16 11.39
CA LEU A 102 0.85 25.69 11.21
C LEU A 102 0.01 26.69 10.41
N PHE A 103 0.09 27.99 10.72
CA PHE A 103 -0.62 29.01 9.95
C PHE A 103 -0.22 29.00 8.48
N ARG A 104 1.08 28.89 8.17
CA ARG A 104 1.55 28.79 6.78
C ARG A 104 1.06 27.53 6.09
N ILE A 105 1.07 26.38 6.77
CA ILE A 105 0.50 25.13 6.24
C ILE A 105 -0.99 25.33 5.92
N ILE A 106 -1.78 25.86 6.86
CA ILE A 106 -3.21 26.11 6.66
C ILE A 106 -3.45 27.04 5.49
N THR A 107 -2.73 28.17 5.42
CA THR A 107 -2.86 29.14 4.32
C THR A 107 -2.51 28.54 2.96
N VAL A 108 -1.45 27.73 2.86
CA VAL A 108 -1.07 27.08 1.60
C VAL A 108 -2.07 25.99 1.22
N SER A 109 -2.48 25.13 2.16
CA SER A 109 -3.48 24.09 1.90
C SER A 109 -4.83 24.68 1.52
N LEU A 110 -5.23 25.81 2.11
CA LEU A 110 -6.47 26.50 1.76
C LEU A 110 -6.37 27.09 0.35
N ALA A 111 -5.21 27.63 -0.04
CA ALA A 111 -5.00 28.13 -1.40
C ALA A 111 -5.07 27.00 -2.43
N LEU A 112 -4.45 25.85 -2.16
CA LEU A 112 -4.51 24.67 -3.03
C LEU A 112 -5.95 24.17 -3.17
N GLU A 113 -6.68 24.07 -2.06
CA GLU A 113 -8.08 23.65 -2.05
C GLU A 113 -8.99 24.58 -2.83
N VAL A 114 -8.84 25.89 -2.63
CA VAL A 114 -9.72 26.88 -3.22
C VAL A 114 -9.41 27.14 -4.70
N PHE A 115 -8.13 27.25 -5.08
CA PHE A 115 -7.76 27.72 -6.42
C PHE A 115 -7.23 26.63 -7.34
N VAL A 116 -6.49 25.64 -6.83
CA VAL A 116 -5.90 24.59 -7.66
C VAL A 116 -6.89 23.47 -7.89
N PHE A 117 -7.44 22.89 -6.83
CA PHE A 117 -8.35 21.75 -6.94
C PHE A 117 -9.78 22.11 -7.36
N ASN A 118 -10.08 23.39 -7.50
CA ASN A 118 -11.33 23.91 -8.03
C ASN A 118 -11.12 24.75 -9.30
N LEU A 119 -9.96 24.62 -9.97
CA LEU A 119 -9.64 25.40 -11.17
C LEU A 119 -10.75 25.34 -12.24
N ASN A 120 -11.37 24.17 -12.43
CA ASN A 120 -12.45 23.98 -13.40
C ASN A 120 -13.71 24.81 -13.08
N SER A 121 -13.89 25.31 -11.85
CA SER A 121 -14.98 26.24 -11.52
C SER A 121 -14.84 27.61 -12.17
N ALA A 122 -13.63 27.95 -12.64
CA ALA A 122 -13.35 29.15 -13.41
C ALA A 122 -13.56 28.95 -14.93
N HIS A 123 -13.83 27.73 -15.39
CA HIS A 123 -13.72 27.37 -16.81
C HIS A 123 -14.60 28.20 -17.75
N LEU A 124 -15.80 28.61 -17.30
CA LEU A 124 -16.71 29.44 -18.10
C LEU A 124 -16.60 30.95 -17.84
N LEU A 125 -15.65 31.42 -17.00
CA LEU A 125 -15.54 32.84 -16.62
C LEU A 125 -15.28 33.78 -17.80
N SER A 126 -14.57 33.30 -18.83
CA SER A 126 -14.02 34.13 -19.92
C SER A 126 -14.84 34.10 -21.22
N GLY A 127 -16.00 33.43 -21.26
CA GLY A 127 -16.74 33.21 -22.51
C GLY A 127 -18.23 33.56 -22.48
N GLY A 128 -18.79 33.82 -23.67
CA GLY A 128 -20.24 33.96 -23.90
C GLY A 128 -20.96 32.62 -23.93
N TYR A 129 -20.76 31.79 -22.90
CA TYR A 129 -21.33 30.46 -22.79
C TYR A 129 -22.75 30.55 -22.23
N GLN A 130 -23.76 30.35 -23.08
CA GLN A 130 -25.15 30.25 -22.64
C GLN A 130 -25.49 28.81 -22.29
N LYS A 131 -26.13 28.61 -21.14
CA LYS A 131 -26.64 27.30 -20.73
C LYS A 131 -27.70 26.84 -21.73
N THR A 132 -27.49 25.67 -22.32
CA THR A 132 -28.41 25.07 -23.29
C THR A 132 -28.71 23.64 -22.85
N VAL A 133 -29.99 23.30 -22.72
CA VAL A 133 -30.43 21.92 -22.48
C VAL A 133 -30.72 21.29 -23.82
N PHE A 134 -30.14 20.12 -24.09
CA PHE A 134 -30.42 19.37 -25.30
C PHE A 134 -31.74 18.61 -25.10
N ASP A 135 -32.74 18.91 -25.92
CA ASP A 135 -34.02 18.23 -25.87
C ASP A 135 -33.87 16.81 -26.41
N LEU A 136 -34.06 15.80 -25.56
CA LEU A 136 -33.93 14.39 -25.93
C LEU A 136 -34.95 13.97 -27.01
N HIS A 137 -36.10 14.65 -27.10
CA HIS A 137 -37.11 14.38 -28.13
C HIS A 137 -36.72 14.88 -29.52
N SER A 138 -35.79 15.83 -29.59
CA SER A 138 -35.31 16.41 -30.85
C SER A 138 -34.07 15.70 -31.41
N ALA A 139 -33.52 14.72 -30.68
CA ALA A 139 -32.31 14.00 -31.07
C ALA A 139 -32.59 13.01 -32.21
N GLU A 140 -31.66 12.89 -33.16
CA GLU A 140 -31.57 11.70 -33.99
C GLU A 140 -30.99 10.57 -33.12
N SER A 141 -31.83 9.65 -32.65
CA SER A 141 -31.43 8.60 -31.71
C SER A 141 -31.25 7.23 -32.37
N GLN A 142 -30.31 6.45 -31.85
CA GLN A 142 -30.12 5.03 -32.17
C GLN A 142 -30.03 4.24 -30.86
N ASN A 143 -30.81 3.16 -30.75
CA ASN A 143 -30.85 2.29 -29.55
C ASN A 143 -31.21 3.07 -28.27
N PHE A 144 -32.19 3.98 -28.35
CA PHE A 144 -32.63 4.81 -27.25
C PHE A 144 -34.13 5.10 -27.36
N ASP A 145 -34.87 4.71 -26.32
CA ASP A 145 -36.28 5.04 -26.16
C ASP A 145 -36.40 6.37 -25.43
N VAL A 146 -36.92 7.35 -26.16
CA VAL A 146 -37.10 8.73 -25.69
C VAL A 146 -38.25 8.82 -24.67
N LEU A 147 -39.22 7.91 -24.70
CA LEU A 147 -40.36 7.93 -23.76
C LEU A 147 -39.93 7.46 -22.37
N SER A 148 -39.17 6.36 -22.31
CA SER A 148 -38.60 5.85 -21.06
C SER A 148 -37.33 6.60 -20.63
N MET A 149 -36.69 7.33 -21.55
CA MET A 149 -35.36 7.92 -21.40
C MET A 149 -34.25 6.88 -21.16
N THR A 150 -34.37 5.68 -21.76
CA THR A 150 -33.43 4.56 -21.57
C THR A 150 -32.90 4.01 -22.89
N ASN A 151 -31.85 3.20 -22.84
CA ASN A 151 -31.47 2.36 -24.00
C ASN A 151 -32.54 1.29 -24.30
N GLU A 152 -32.69 0.93 -25.58
CA GLU A 152 -33.65 -0.10 -26.04
C GLU A 152 -33.08 -1.52 -25.93
N GLY A 153 -31.76 -1.66 -26.10
CA GLY A 153 -31.04 -2.92 -26.02
C GLY A 153 -29.57 -2.74 -25.65
N SER A 154 -28.80 -3.82 -25.73
CA SER A 154 -27.35 -3.81 -25.51
C SER A 154 -26.59 -3.27 -26.71
N GLY A 155 -25.33 -2.87 -26.50
CA GLY A 155 -24.47 -2.32 -27.53
C GLY A 155 -24.39 -0.80 -27.47
N GLN A 156 -24.16 -0.16 -28.63
CA GLN A 156 -23.91 1.28 -28.70
C GLN A 156 -25.22 2.06 -28.84
N THR A 157 -25.40 3.05 -27.98
CA THR A 157 -26.48 4.03 -28.04
C THR A 157 -25.93 5.38 -28.48
N VAL A 158 -26.62 6.06 -29.40
CA VAL A 158 -26.21 7.35 -29.97
C VAL A 158 -27.35 8.35 -29.89
N LEU A 159 -27.05 9.56 -29.42
CA LEU A 159 -27.94 10.72 -29.46
C LEU A 159 -27.25 11.84 -30.26
N GLU A 160 -27.77 12.15 -31.45
CA GLU A 160 -27.17 13.12 -32.38
C GLU A 160 -28.00 14.41 -32.49
N TYR A 161 -27.28 15.54 -32.46
CA TYR A 161 -27.83 16.88 -32.63
C TYR A 161 -27.06 17.63 -33.71
N LYS A 162 -27.77 18.08 -34.75
CA LYS A 162 -27.21 18.85 -35.86
C LYS A 162 -27.57 20.33 -35.72
N ASN A 163 -26.76 21.19 -36.34
CA ASN A 163 -26.99 22.64 -36.40
C ASN A 163 -27.09 23.34 -35.02
N VAL A 164 -26.37 22.83 -34.03
CA VAL A 164 -26.30 23.34 -32.65
C VAL A 164 -25.76 24.78 -32.60
N ASN A 165 -24.67 25.05 -33.31
CA ASN A 165 -24.08 26.38 -33.56
C ASN A 165 -23.83 27.27 -32.32
N ILE A 166 -23.45 26.67 -31.19
CA ILE A 166 -23.11 27.38 -29.94
C ILE A 166 -21.68 27.06 -29.48
N PRO A 167 -21.01 27.98 -28.76
CA PRO A 167 -19.79 27.61 -28.05
C PRO A 167 -20.14 26.65 -26.90
N VAL A 168 -19.35 25.58 -26.75
CA VAL A 168 -19.54 24.56 -25.69
C VAL A 168 -18.28 24.47 -24.85
N GLY A 169 -18.35 25.02 -23.64
CA GLY A 169 -17.26 25.02 -22.66
C GLY A 169 -17.39 23.93 -21.60
N THR A 170 -18.59 23.42 -21.34
CA THR A 170 -18.81 22.24 -20.47
C THR A 170 -19.96 21.40 -21.00
N LEU A 171 -19.97 20.12 -20.64
CA LEU A 171 -21.09 19.21 -20.88
C LEU A 171 -21.49 18.57 -19.55
N THR A 172 -22.80 18.52 -19.28
CA THR A 172 -23.36 17.89 -18.09
C THR A 172 -24.31 16.78 -18.49
N PHE A 173 -24.07 15.60 -17.92
CA PHE A 173 -24.84 14.38 -18.16
C PHE A 173 -25.53 13.95 -16.86
N ASN A 174 -26.85 13.90 -16.86
CA ASN A 174 -27.63 13.31 -15.78
C ASN A 174 -28.04 11.90 -16.21
N ALA A 175 -27.18 10.93 -15.88
CA ALA A 175 -27.36 9.54 -16.26
C ALA A 175 -27.14 8.60 -15.07
N PHE A 176 -27.70 7.40 -15.17
CA PHE A 176 -27.61 6.35 -14.16
C PHE A 176 -27.62 4.98 -14.85
N SER A 177 -26.78 4.05 -14.40
CA SER A 177 -26.83 2.63 -14.79
C SER A 177 -27.36 1.81 -13.61
N ASP A 178 -28.32 0.92 -13.88
CA ASP A 178 -28.84 -0.04 -12.89
C ASP A 178 -27.85 -1.19 -12.58
N LYS A 179 -26.92 -1.46 -13.51
CA LYS A 179 -26.00 -2.60 -13.44
C LYS A 179 -24.56 -2.20 -13.15
N LYS A 180 -24.09 -1.04 -13.62
CA LYS A 180 -22.70 -0.57 -13.47
C LYS A 180 -22.59 0.54 -12.44
N SER A 181 -21.38 0.74 -11.92
CA SER A 181 -21.06 1.83 -10.98
C SER A 181 -20.96 3.22 -11.62
N LYS A 182 -20.86 3.28 -12.95
CA LYS A 182 -20.79 4.52 -13.74
C LYS A 182 -21.33 4.32 -15.16
N VAL A 183 -21.72 5.42 -15.80
CA VAL A 183 -22.01 5.51 -17.24
C VAL A 183 -20.88 6.27 -17.93
N SER A 184 -20.27 5.67 -18.95
CA SER A 184 -19.19 6.29 -19.73
C SER A 184 -19.71 6.81 -21.05
N PHE A 185 -19.64 8.13 -21.26
CA PHE A 185 -19.97 8.80 -22.51
C PHE A 185 -18.71 9.14 -23.31
N SER A 186 -18.76 8.90 -24.61
CA SER A 186 -17.88 9.48 -25.63
C SER A 186 -18.66 10.57 -26.37
N VAL A 187 -18.01 11.70 -26.64
CA VAL A 187 -18.61 12.83 -27.34
C VAL A 187 -17.90 13.04 -28.66
N ASP A 188 -18.66 12.98 -29.74
CA ASP A 188 -18.19 13.31 -31.08
C ASP A 188 -18.74 14.67 -31.48
N MET A 189 -17.95 15.50 -32.14
CA MET A 189 -18.38 16.88 -32.46
C MET A 189 -17.70 17.44 -33.70
N SER A 190 -18.34 18.41 -34.35
CA SER A 190 -17.73 19.28 -35.35
C SER A 190 -17.75 20.73 -34.84
N ASP A 191 -16.71 21.51 -35.14
CA ASP A 191 -16.61 22.92 -34.73
C ASP A 191 -16.11 23.83 -35.85
N ASP A 192 -15.99 25.13 -35.58
CA ASP A 192 -15.54 26.13 -36.55
C ASP A 192 -14.18 25.77 -37.21
N THR A 193 -13.34 24.96 -36.54
CA THR A 193 -12.05 24.52 -37.08
C THR A 193 -12.13 23.23 -37.89
N ASN A 194 -13.22 22.48 -37.79
CA ASN A 194 -13.46 21.22 -38.49
C ASN A 194 -14.95 20.99 -38.70
N SER A 195 -15.58 21.86 -39.49
CA SER A 195 -17.04 21.90 -39.64
C SER A 195 -17.61 20.78 -40.51
N GLY A 196 -16.81 20.24 -41.45
CA GLY A 196 -17.25 19.26 -42.43
C GLY A 196 -17.34 17.81 -41.94
N ASN A 197 -16.73 17.46 -40.81
CA ASN A 197 -16.67 16.09 -40.29
C ASN A 197 -16.69 16.03 -38.76
N TYR A 198 -17.11 14.90 -38.20
CA TYR A 198 -16.97 14.63 -36.77
C TYR A 198 -15.52 14.39 -36.36
N ARG A 199 -15.11 15.02 -35.26
CA ARG A 199 -13.99 14.61 -34.42
C ARG A 199 -14.49 13.57 -33.43
N TRP A 200 -14.06 12.33 -33.62
CA TRP A 200 -14.49 11.19 -32.82
C TRP A 200 -13.81 11.17 -31.45
N GLY A 201 -14.57 10.96 -30.38
CA GLY A 201 -14.06 10.93 -29.01
C GLY A 201 -13.40 12.22 -28.55
N ALA A 202 -13.87 13.37 -29.06
CA ALA A 202 -13.34 14.70 -28.76
C ALA A 202 -13.46 15.06 -27.26
N ALA A 203 -14.43 14.49 -26.56
CA ALA A 203 -14.50 14.52 -25.09
C ALA A 203 -15.00 13.18 -24.53
N LYS A 204 -14.73 12.94 -23.26
CA LYS A 204 -15.20 11.76 -22.51
C LYS A 204 -15.77 12.20 -21.17
N ALA A 205 -16.86 11.57 -20.74
CA ALA A 205 -17.44 11.79 -19.42
C ALA A 205 -17.71 10.46 -18.72
N GLU A 206 -17.46 10.41 -17.41
CA GLU A 206 -17.72 9.23 -16.58
C GLU A 206 -18.66 9.62 -15.44
N VAL A 207 -19.95 9.40 -15.65
CA VAL A 207 -21.00 9.72 -14.68
C VAL A 207 -21.06 8.60 -13.63
N ILE A 208 -20.47 8.84 -12.46
CA ILE A 208 -20.49 7.89 -11.34
C ILE A 208 -21.85 7.94 -10.65
N ASN A 209 -22.43 6.77 -10.39
CA ASN A 209 -23.70 6.66 -9.68
C ASN A 209 -23.62 7.32 -8.30
N GLY A 210 -24.63 8.11 -7.94
CA GLY A 210 -24.68 8.83 -6.67
C GLY A 210 -23.75 10.05 -6.55
N ASN A 211 -22.86 10.30 -7.52
CA ASN A 211 -21.92 11.41 -7.48
C ASN A 211 -22.30 12.52 -8.47
N LYS A 212 -22.84 13.63 -7.95
CA LYS A 212 -23.23 14.78 -8.78
C LYS A 212 -22.03 15.49 -9.41
N ARG A 213 -20.85 15.43 -8.79
CA ARG A 213 -19.67 16.17 -9.26
C ARG A 213 -19.06 15.55 -10.51
N SER A 214 -19.27 14.26 -10.76
CA SER A 214 -18.80 13.60 -11.97
C SER A 214 -19.69 13.83 -13.20
N ARG A 215 -20.80 14.55 -13.06
CA ARG A 215 -21.78 14.77 -14.15
C ARG A 215 -21.32 15.82 -15.15
N THR A 216 -20.58 16.83 -14.70
CA THR A 216 -20.15 17.97 -15.51
C THR A 216 -18.67 17.83 -15.84
N VAL A 217 -18.32 17.84 -17.12
CA VAL A 217 -16.94 17.82 -17.60
C VAL A 217 -16.60 19.11 -18.36
N PRO A 218 -15.40 19.67 -18.19
CA PRO A 218 -14.92 20.79 -19.00
C PRO A 218 -14.61 20.34 -20.43
N CYS A 219 -14.91 21.21 -21.39
CA CYS A 219 -14.63 21.02 -22.82
C CYS A 219 -13.77 22.18 -23.33
N ASN A 220 -12.81 21.86 -24.20
CA ASN A 220 -11.90 22.82 -24.83
C ASN A 220 -12.07 22.78 -26.36
N PHE A 221 -13.30 22.98 -26.82
CA PHE A 221 -13.64 22.98 -28.24
C PHE A 221 -13.30 24.31 -28.91
N SER A 222 -13.09 24.31 -30.23
CA SER A 222 -12.60 25.48 -30.96
C SER A 222 -13.72 26.23 -31.67
N GLY A 223 -14.19 27.33 -31.09
CA GLY A 223 -15.28 28.14 -31.64
C GLY A 223 -16.65 27.53 -31.34
N LYS A 224 -17.60 27.68 -32.27
CA LYS A 224 -18.94 27.12 -32.18
C LYS A 224 -18.93 25.65 -32.57
N VAL A 225 -19.67 24.83 -31.83
CA VAL A 225 -19.96 23.44 -32.16
C VAL A 225 -21.14 23.40 -33.11
N HIS A 226 -20.96 22.83 -34.30
CA HIS A 226 -22.01 22.73 -35.32
C HIS A 226 -22.88 21.49 -35.11
N ASN A 227 -22.24 20.31 -35.01
CA ASN A 227 -22.93 19.05 -34.75
C ASN A 227 -22.28 18.35 -33.56
N ILE A 228 -23.07 17.61 -32.78
CA ILE A 228 -22.59 16.89 -31.61
C ILE A 228 -23.34 15.57 -31.44
N ARG A 229 -22.62 14.53 -31.02
CA ARG A 229 -23.19 13.21 -30.72
C ARG A 229 -22.71 12.75 -29.37
N PHE A 230 -23.65 12.23 -28.57
CA PHE A 230 -23.37 11.61 -27.29
C PHE A 230 -23.51 10.10 -27.45
N VAL A 231 -22.46 9.37 -27.13
CA VAL A 231 -22.35 7.94 -27.36
C VAL A 231 -22.05 7.24 -26.05
N PHE A 232 -22.83 6.23 -25.69
CA PHE A 232 -22.54 5.33 -24.57
C PHE A 232 -22.80 3.89 -24.97
N SER A 233 -22.30 2.94 -24.19
CA SER A 233 -22.46 1.51 -24.49
C SER A 233 -22.99 0.76 -23.28
N THR A 234 -23.94 -0.13 -23.52
CA THR A 234 -24.61 -0.96 -22.52
C THR A 234 -24.32 -2.44 -22.75
N GLU A 235 -24.22 -3.20 -21.67
CA GLU A 235 -24.16 -4.66 -21.71
C GLU A 235 -25.56 -5.29 -21.80
N ASP A 236 -25.60 -6.60 -22.04
CA ASP A 236 -26.84 -7.37 -21.92
C ASP A 236 -27.45 -7.19 -20.52
N ASN A 237 -28.76 -6.92 -20.49
CA ASN A 237 -29.55 -6.64 -19.30
C ASN A 237 -29.05 -5.42 -18.47
N GLU A 238 -28.40 -4.44 -19.10
CA GLU A 238 -28.10 -3.14 -18.50
C GLU A 238 -29.08 -2.08 -18.99
N THR A 239 -29.70 -1.36 -18.04
CA THR A 239 -30.52 -0.18 -18.33
C THR A 239 -29.79 1.07 -17.88
N VAL A 240 -29.45 1.91 -18.85
CA VAL A 240 -28.93 3.27 -18.62
C VAL A 240 -30.07 4.26 -18.83
N THR A 241 -30.42 4.98 -17.77
CA THR A 241 -31.38 6.10 -17.83
C THR A 241 -30.62 7.40 -18.04
N VAL A 242 -31.02 8.20 -19.03
CA VAL A 242 -30.45 9.53 -19.32
C VAL A 242 -31.54 10.59 -19.16
N SER A 243 -31.60 11.24 -18.00
CA SER A 243 -32.66 12.21 -17.70
C SER A 243 -32.46 13.56 -18.38
N SER A 244 -31.22 13.98 -18.61
CA SER A 244 -30.92 15.26 -19.27
C SER A 244 -29.46 15.35 -19.70
N ILE A 245 -29.22 15.99 -20.84
CA ILE A 245 -27.89 16.43 -21.27
C ILE A 245 -27.94 17.95 -21.50
N SER A 246 -26.92 18.68 -21.03
CA SER A 246 -26.86 20.13 -21.20
C SER A 246 -25.44 20.64 -21.42
N ALA A 247 -25.29 21.67 -22.24
CA ALA A 247 -24.06 22.40 -22.41
C ALA A 247 -23.97 23.61 -21.48
N ASN A 248 -22.74 24.00 -21.14
CA ASN A 248 -22.40 25.25 -20.46
C ASN A 248 -22.99 25.41 -19.04
N GLU A 249 -23.24 24.31 -18.34
CA GLU A 249 -23.44 24.38 -16.89
C GLU A 249 -22.09 24.58 -16.18
N PRO A 250 -22.00 25.49 -15.20
CA PRO A 250 -20.74 25.73 -14.50
C PRO A 250 -20.37 24.55 -13.59
N VAL A 251 -19.10 24.14 -13.62
CA VAL A 251 -18.54 23.21 -12.63
C VAL A 251 -18.56 23.87 -11.26
N ARG A 252 -19.47 23.44 -10.38
CA ARG A 252 -19.68 24.08 -9.08
C ARG A 252 -18.45 23.94 -8.18
N PHE A 253 -18.05 25.05 -7.58
CA PHE A 253 -17.04 25.07 -6.53
C PHE A 253 -17.42 24.12 -5.40
N HIS A 254 -16.45 23.31 -4.96
CA HIS A 254 -16.62 22.35 -3.87
C HIS A 254 -15.35 22.29 -3.01
N PHE A 255 -15.51 22.70 -1.75
CA PHE A 255 -14.46 22.54 -0.74
C PHE A 255 -14.48 21.12 -0.17
N SER A 256 -13.47 20.32 -0.51
CA SER A 256 -13.29 18.96 0.03
C SER A 256 -12.60 19.03 1.39
N VAL A 257 -13.38 18.88 2.46
CA VAL A 257 -12.86 18.79 3.83
C VAL A 257 -11.87 17.63 3.96
N ILE A 258 -12.15 16.49 3.32
CA ILE A 258 -11.28 15.31 3.36
C ILE A 258 -9.92 15.63 2.74
N ARG A 259 -9.87 16.14 1.51
CA ARG A 259 -8.61 16.47 0.83
C ARG A 259 -7.82 17.54 1.59
N PHE A 260 -8.51 18.57 2.09
CA PHE A 260 -7.90 19.60 2.92
C PHE A 260 -7.25 19.01 4.19
N LEU A 261 -7.96 18.16 4.93
CA LEU A 261 -7.41 17.51 6.13
C LEU A 261 -6.24 16.57 5.80
N LEU A 262 -6.30 15.84 4.68
CA LEU A 262 -5.19 15.00 4.21
C LEU A 262 -3.94 15.82 3.90
N MET A 263 -4.09 16.97 3.23
CA MET A 263 -2.98 17.89 2.98
C MET A 263 -2.37 18.45 4.27
N LEU A 264 -3.22 18.86 5.21
CA LEU A 264 -2.76 19.35 6.52
C LEU A 264 -1.99 18.27 7.27
N ALA A 265 -2.53 17.05 7.32
CA ALA A 265 -1.90 15.93 8.00
C ALA A 265 -0.55 15.56 7.35
N ALA A 266 -0.48 15.54 6.02
CA ALA A 266 0.76 15.27 5.29
C ALA A 266 1.82 16.36 5.53
N ALA A 267 1.45 17.64 5.39
CA ALA A 267 2.37 18.75 5.62
C ALA A 267 2.84 18.83 7.08
N PHE A 268 1.95 18.58 8.05
CA PHE A 268 2.31 18.52 9.46
C PHE A 268 3.23 17.34 9.77
N THR A 269 3.01 16.18 9.16
CA THR A 269 3.88 15.00 9.31
C THR A 269 5.29 15.31 8.81
N VAL A 270 5.42 15.91 7.61
CA VAL A 270 6.72 16.35 7.08
C VAL A 270 7.39 17.35 8.01
N PHE A 271 6.64 18.32 8.55
CA PHE A 271 7.17 19.27 9.52
C PHE A 271 7.63 18.60 10.82
N ALA A 272 6.84 17.69 11.39
CA ALA A 272 7.18 16.97 12.61
C ALA A 272 8.46 16.13 12.45
N LEU A 273 8.64 15.48 11.30
CA LEU A 273 9.82 14.67 10.95
C LEU A 273 11.07 15.54 10.68
N THR A 274 10.89 16.76 10.20
CA THR A 274 12.03 17.64 9.83
C THR A 274 12.37 18.68 10.89
N SER A 275 11.55 18.83 11.93
CA SER A 275 11.74 19.85 12.97
C SER A 275 12.47 19.31 14.19
N GLU A 276 13.52 20.02 14.64
CA GLU A 276 14.25 19.75 15.88
C GLU A 276 13.37 19.87 17.13
N LYS A 277 12.27 20.62 17.03
CA LYS A 277 11.27 20.74 18.12
C LYS A 277 10.48 19.46 18.34
N PHE A 278 10.43 18.57 17.34
CA PHE A 278 9.60 17.37 17.34
C PHE A 278 10.47 16.11 17.22
N LEU A 279 10.67 15.57 16.02
CA LEU A 279 11.31 14.27 15.83
C LEU A 279 12.72 14.35 15.22
N PHE A 280 13.15 15.51 14.71
CA PHE A 280 14.53 15.68 14.25
C PHE A 280 15.49 15.98 15.42
N ARG A 281 15.49 15.11 16.42
CA ARG A 281 16.37 15.12 17.59
C ARG A 281 16.70 13.68 18.00
N PRO A 282 17.72 13.43 18.84
CA PRO A 282 18.12 12.07 19.21
C PRO A 282 16.94 11.24 19.72
N TYR A 283 16.84 10.00 19.25
CA TYR A 283 15.77 9.07 19.57
C TYR A 283 15.61 8.85 21.08
N SER A 284 16.71 8.78 21.81
CA SER A 284 16.73 8.69 23.28
C SER A 284 16.02 9.84 24.00
N GLU A 285 15.96 11.04 23.43
CA GLU A 285 15.29 12.19 24.05
C GLU A 285 13.75 12.15 23.91
N VAL A 286 13.25 11.42 22.91
CA VAL A 286 11.82 11.34 22.55
C VAL A 286 11.32 9.92 22.36
N GLN A 287 12.00 8.96 22.97
CA GLN A 287 11.76 7.55 22.76
C GLN A 287 10.30 7.19 23.01
N THR A 288 9.76 7.55 24.17
CA THR A 288 8.36 7.26 24.54
C THR A 288 7.34 7.79 23.52
N ALA A 289 7.57 8.99 22.97
CA ALA A 289 6.67 9.57 21.98
C ALA A 289 6.80 8.84 20.64
N THR A 290 8.03 8.56 20.20
CA THR A 290 8.33 7.82 18.97
C THR A 290 7.73 6.42 19.01
N ASP A 291 7.91 5.69 20.12
CA ASP A 291 7.40 4.34 20.30
C ASP A 291 5.88 4.31 20.32
N ARG A 292 5.23 5.29 20.94
CA ARG A 292 3.77 5.43 20.90
C ARG A 292 3.25 5.68 19.49
N VAL A 293 3.92 6.52 18.70
CA VAL A 293 3.54 6.74 17.29
C VAL A 293 3.76 5.47 16.46
N ALA A 294 4.85 4.74 16.68
CA ALA A 294 5.09 3.46 16.03
C ALA A 294 4.03 2.41 16.39
N MET A 295 3.61 2.34 17.65
CA MET A 295 2.53 1.46 18.12
C MET A 295 1.16 1.88 17.56
N ALA A 296 0.85 3.19 17.50
CA ALA A 296 -0.38 3.68 16.90
C ALA A 296 -0.45 3.36 15.40
N PHE A 297 0.67 3.47 14.69
CA PHE A 297 0.75 3.05 13.30
C PHE A 297 0.63 1.53 13.14
N THR A 298 1.21 0.75 14.06
CA THR A 298 1.03 -0.72 14.09
C THR A 298 -0.45 -1.06 14.25
N LEU A 299 -1.16 -0.39 15.16
CA LEU A 299 -2.61 -0.56 15.33
C LEU A 299 -3.39 -0.16 14.08
N LEU A 300 -3.00 0.93 13.40
CA LEU A 300 -3.61 1.31 12.12
C LEU A 300 -3.45 0.21 11.07
N LEU A 301 -2.28 -0.44 10.98
CA LEU A 301 -2.09 -1.58 10.08
C LEU A 301 -2.93 -2.79 10.47
N VAL A 302 -3.15 -3.02 11.77
CA VAL A 302 -4.07 -4.07 12.26
C VAL A 302 -5.51 -3.79 11.83
N VAL A 303 -5.98 -2.56 12.02
CA VAL A 303 -7.32 -2.15 11.58
C VAL A 303 -7.45 -2.21 10.06
N LEU A 304 -6.41 -1.80 9.32
CA LEU A 304 -6.39 -1.91 7.86
C LEU A 304 -6.41 -3.37 7.39
N GLY A 305 -5.63 -4.25 8.04
CA GLY A 305 -5.67 -5.68 7.78
C GLY A 305 -7.07 -6.26 8.02
N LEU A 306 -7.74 -5.84 9.09
CA LEU A 306 -9.11 -6.27 9.39
C LEU A 306 -10.10 -5.77 8.34
N PHE A 307 -9.95 -4.52 7.89
CA PHE A 307 -10.74 -3.96 6.79
C PHE A 307 -10.54 -4.77 5.51
N ILE A 308 -9.29 -5.01 5.08
CA ILE A 308 -8.97 -5.79 3.87
C ILE A 308 -9.52 -7.22 3.97
N THR A 309 -9.41 -7.85 5.14
CA THR A 309 -9.91 -9.21 5.38
C THR A 309 -11.44 -9.30 5.19
N ASN A 310 -12.16 -8.23 5.50
CA ASN A 310 -13.63 -8.20 5.41
C ASN A 310 -14.16 -7.51 4.15
N MET A 311 -13.32 -6.81 3.37
CA MET A 311 -13.77 -5.95 2.27
C MET A 311 -14.56 -6.70 1.21
N ALA A 312 -14.15 -7.91 0.83
CA ALA A 312 -14.84 -8.74 -0.15
C ALA A 312 -16.11 -9.41 0.41
N ARG A 313 -16.29 -9.35 1.73
CA ARG A 313 -17.28 -10.14 2.48
C ARG A 313 -18.49 -9.32 2.92
N TYR A 314 -18.37 -7.98 2.94
CA TYR A 314 -19.48 -7.07 3.24
C TYR A 314 -20.65 -7.15 2.23
N ASN A 315 -20.44 -7.74 1.06
CA ASN A 315 -21.47 -7.91 0.03
C ASN A 315 -22.22 -9.25 0.15
N ASP A 316 -21.79 -10.15 1.03
CA ASP A 316 -22.48 -11.41 1.27
C ASP A 316 -23.48 -11.20 2.42
N GLU A 317 -24.76 -11.04 2.09
CA GLU A 317 -25.84 -10.87 3.08
C GLU A 317 -25.96 -12.06 4.04
N ASN A 318 -25.44 -13.23 3.67
CA ASN A 318 -25.46 -14.43 4.51
C ASN A 318 -24.22 -14.56 5.40
N HIS A 319 -23.24 -13.65 5.26
CA HIS A 319 -22.03 -13.63 6.07
C HIS A 319 -22.38 -13.45 7.55
N SER A 320 -21.74 -14.25 8.40
CA SER A 320 -21.68 -13.99 9.84
C SER A 320 -20.35 -14.48 10.38
N ILE A 321 -19.72 -13.70 11.26
CA ILE A 321 -18.51 -14.12 11.97
C ILE A 321 -18.73 -15.46 12.68
N ALA A 322 -19.93 -15.70 13.24
CA ALA A 322 -20.22 -16.97 13.89
C ALA A 322 -20.18 -18.16 12.91
N LYS A 323 -20.64 -17.97 11.66
CA LYS A 323 -20.57 -19.00 10.61
C LYS A 323 -19.13 -19.29 10.20
N ASP A 324 -18.26 -18.28 10.17
CA ASP A 324 -16.84 -18.47 9.83
C ASP A 324 -16.13 -19.41 10.79
N PHE A 325 -16.48 -19.35 12.06
CA PHE A 325 -15.91 -20.20 13.09
C PHE A 325 -16.64 -21.55 13.21
N ALA A 326 -17.72 -21.76 12.46
CA ALA A 326 -18.48 -23.00 12.44
C ALA A 326 -18.43 -23.68 11.06
N LEU A 327 -17.28 -23.64 10.38
CA LEU A 327 -17.14 -24.25 9.07
C LEU A 327 -17.08 -25.78 9.19
N GLU A 328 -17.91 -26.45 8.39
CA GLU A 328 -17.95 -27.91 8.25
C GLU A 328 -16.95 -28.43 7.22
N GLY A 329 -16.27 -27.54 6.50
CA GLY A 329 -15.24 -27.88 5.53
C GLY A 329 -14.15 -26.82 5.44
N GLY A 330 -13.06 -27.16 4.76
CA GLY A 330 -11.87 -26.35 4.64
C GLY A 330 -11.07 -26.66 3.38
N ASN A 331 -9.77 -26.39 3.44
CA ASN A 331 -8.84 -26.71 2.37
C ASN A 331 -7.77 -27.68 2.86
N GLN A 332 -6.76 -27.93 2.02
CA GLN A 332 -5.66 -28.83 2.29
C GLN A 332 -4.99 -28.61 3.68
N ILE A 333 -4.82 -27.36 4.13
CA ILE A 333 -4.20 -27.07 5.44
C ILE A 333 -5.23 -27.08 6.57
N THR A 334 -6.39 -26.48 6.36
CA THR A 334 -7.35 -26.25 7.45
C THR A 334 -8.24 -27.44 7.75
N GLN A 335 -8.36 -28.39 6.82
CA GLN A 335 -9.16 -29.61 6.95
C GLN A 335 -8.33 -30.85 6.65
N GLU A 336 -7.81 -31.02 5.44
CA GLU A 336 -7.37 -32.37 5.02
C GLU A 336 -6.16 -32.88 5.82
N ILE A 337 -5.17 -32.03 6.12
CA ILE A 337 -4.07 -32.41 7.02
C ILE A 337 -4.58 -32.61 8.46
N VAL A 338 -5.58 -31.84 8.90
CA VAL A 338 -6.20 -31.99 10.23
C VAL A 338 -6.81 -33.38 10.37
N ASP A 339 -7.64 -33.78 9.40
CA ASP A 339 -8.31 -35.08 9.37
C ASP A 339 -7.29 -36.22 9.34
N SER A 340 -6.26 -36.11 8.49
CA SER A 340 -5.17 -37.09 8.45
C SER A 340 -4.48 -37.23 9.81
N PHE A 341 -4.17 -36.11 10.47
CA PHE A 341 -3.46 -36.12 11.75
C PHE A 341 -4.33 -36.66 12.88
N GLU A 342 -5.62 -36.34 12.89
CA GLU A 342 -6.59 -36.91 13.83
C GLU A 342 -6.65 -38.44 13.72
N HIS A 343 -6.52 -38.99 12.51
CA HIS A 343 -6.48 -40.42 12.26
C HIS A 343 -5.08 -41.05 12.33
N GLY A 344 -4.06 -40.31 12.80
CA GLY A 344 -2.68 -40.80 12.93
C GLY A 344 -1.97 -41.07 11.60
N ARG A 345 -2.41 -40.43 10.52
CA ARG A 345 -1.86 -40.54 9.16
C ARG A 345 -1.06 -39.30 8.77
N VAL A 346 -0.14 -39.47 7.84
CA VAL A 346 0.62 -38.37 7.21
C VAL A 346 0.22 -38.15 5.75
N ASP A 347 -0.45 -39.14 5.15
CA ASP A 347 -1.08 -39.06 3.83
C ASP A 347 -2.51 -38.53 3.93
N ILE A 348 -2.93 -37.79 2.91
CA ILE A 348 -4.27 -37.24 2.78
C ILE A 348 -5.26 -38.38 2.55
N MET A 349 -6.41 -38.32 3.23
CA MET A 349 -7.40 -39.39 3.25
C MET A 349 -8.32 -39.42 2.02
N THR A 350 -8.12 -38.52 1.06
CA THR A 350 -8.81 -38.52 -0.24
C THR A 350 -8.55 -39.81 -1.01
N GLU A 351 -9.61 -40.41 -1.54
CA GLU A 351 -9.50 -41.63 -2.35
C GLU A 351 -8.63 -41.40 -3.60
N MET A 352 -7.76 -42.36 -3.89
CA MET A 352 -6.85 -42.28 -5.04
C MET A 352 -7.61 -42.54 -6.34
N ASN A 353 -7.42 -41.67 -7.33
CA ASN A 353 -7.96 -41.90 -8.66
C ASN A 353 -7.07 -42.92 -9.41
N PRO A 354 -7.57 -44.14 -9.71
CA PRO A 354 -6.75 -45.17 -10.36
C PRO A 354 -6.29 -44.75 -11.76
N LYS A 355 -7.12 -44.01 -12.51
CA LYS A 355 -6.77 -43.50 -13.85
C LYS A 355 -5.59 -42.54 -13.80
N LEU A 356 -5.41 -41.81 -12.70
CA LEU A 356 -4.25 -40.94 -12.51
C LEU A 356 -2.97 -41.77 -12.37
N LEU A 357 -3.03 -42.94 -11.73
CA LEU A 357 -1.89 -43.85 -11.58
C LEU A 357 -1.56 -44.63 -12.86
N GLU A 358 -2.52 -44.73 -13.79
CA GLU A 358 -2.34 -45.37 -15.10
C GLU A 358 -1.59 -44.48 -16.10
N LEU A 359 -1.50 -43.17 -15.84
CA LEU A 359 -0.75 -42.25 -16.68
C LEU A 359 0.74 -42.58 -16.67
N GLU A 360 1.39 -42.46 -17.84
CA GLU A 360 2.85 -42.60 -17.94
C GLU A 360 3.57 -41.55 -17.09
N ASN A 361 3.11 -40.30 -17.13
CA ASN A 361 3.59 -39.24 -16.27
C ASN A 361 2.43 -38.46 -15.63
N PRO A 362 2.02 -38.78 -14.39
CA PRO A 362 0.93 -38.08 -13.73
C PRO A 362 1.27 -36.64 -13.33
N TYR A 363 2.54 -36.25 -13.33
CA TYR A 363 2.97 -34.89 -12.98
C TYR A 363 2.83 -33.93 -14.17
N ASP A 364 2.91 -34.43 -15.40
CA ASP A 364 2.65 -33.65 -16.61
C ASP A 364 1.19 -33.22 -16.66
N TRP A 365 0.94 -31.91 -16.59
CA TRP A 365 -0.41 -31.37 -16.61
C TRP A 365 -1.13 -31.64 -17.93
N SER A 366 -0.40 -31.72 -19.05
CA SER A 366 -1.01 -31.96 -20.37
C SER A 366 -1.55 -33.38 -20.55
N GLN A 367 -1.10 -34.33 -19.74
CA GLN A 367 -1.57 -35.72 -19.75
C GLN A 367 -2.79 -35.95 -18.85
N ARG A 368 -3.08 -35.02 -17.94
CA ARG A 368 -4.24 -35.08 -17.03
C ARG A 368 -5.49 -34.55 -17.74
N THR A 369 -5.89 -35.24 -18.81
CA THR A 369 -7.07 -34.91 -19.64
C THR A 369 -8.38 -35.12 -18.88
N ASP A 370 -9.48 -34.62 -19.44
CA ASP A 370 -10.82 -34.78 -18.86
C ASP A 370 -11.22 -36.26 -18.63
N GLU A 371 -10.60 -37.21 -19.36
CA GLU A 371 -10.84 -38.65 -19.22
C GLU A 371 -10.34 -39.24 -17.89
N VAL A 372 -9.33 -38.61 -17.29
CA VAL A 372 -8.80 -38.98 -15.97
C VAL A 372 -9.84 -38.70 -14.89
N GLY A 373 -10.67 -37.66 -15.07
CA GLY A 373 -11.65 -37.24 -14.08
C GLY A 373 -11.05 -36.41 -12.93
N SER A 374 -11.74 -36.39 -11.79
CA SER A 374 -11.36 -35.54 -10.66
C SER A 374 -10.12 -36.05 -9.91
N TYR A 375 -9.26 -35.13 -9.50
CA TYR A 375 -8.11 -35.36 -8.62
C TYR A 375 -7.83 -34.05 -7.84
N PRO A 376 -7.13 -34.11 -6.70
CA PRO A 376 -6.90 -32.93 -5.88
C PRO A 376 -5.76 -32.07 -6.46
N TRP A 377 -6.07 -30.83 -6.82
CA TRP A 377 -5.11 -29.87 -7.39
C TRP A 377 -4.10 -29.39 -6.34
N ASP A 378 -2.84 -29.15 -6.74
CA ASP A 378 -1.76 -28.65 -5.86
C ASP A 378 -1.45 -29.57 -4.66
N HIS A 379 -1.72 -30.86 -4.84
CA HIS A 379 -1.35 -31.94 -3.94
C HIS A 379 -0.08 -32.63 -4.40
N LEU A 380 0.59 -33.31 -3.47
CA LEU A 380 1.72 -34.17 -3.80
C LEU A 380 1.22 -35.59 -4.07
N LEU A 381 1.67 -36.20 -5.17
CA LEU A 381 1.45 -37.61 -5.45
C LEU A 381 2.74 -38.39 -5.24
N TYR A 382 2.77 -39.31 -4.29
CA TYR A 382 3.96 -40.14 -4.05
C TYR A 382 3.56 -41.56 -3.61
N ASN A 383 4.12 -42.58 -4.27
CA ASN A 383 3.84 -44.00 -4.02
C ASN A 383 2.34 -44.32 -3.90
N GLY A 384 1.52 -43.80 -4.83
CA GLY A 384 0.09 -44.07 -4.87
C GLY A 384 -0.73 -43.42 -3.74
N LYS A 385 -0.18 -42.40 -3.08
CA LYS A 385 -0.85 -41.64 -2.01
C LYS A 385 -0.74 -40.14 -2.24
N TYR A 386 -1.74 -39.41 -1.75
CA TYR A 386 -1.70 -37.94 -1.73
C TYR A 386 -1.07 -37.42 -0.44
N TYR A 387 -0.29 -36.35 -0.55
CA TYR A 387 0.27 -35.60 0.59
C TYR A 387 0.11 -34.10 0.35
N SER A 388 0.23 -33.30 1.41
CA SER A 388 0.35 -31.85 1.28
C SER A 388 1.80 -31.40 1.25
N TYR A 389 2.10 -30.39 0.43
CA TYR A 389 3.38 -29.69 0.41
C TYR A 389 3.51 -28.67 1.56
N TYR A 390 2.39 -28.16 2.08
CA TYR A 390 2.41 -27.07 3.05
C TYR A 390 2.88 -27.50 4.43
N GLY A 391 3.41 -26.51 5.17
CA GLY A 391 3.95 -26.72 6.49
C GLY A 391 2.88 -27.06 7.54
N ILE A 392 3.25 -27.92 8.48
CA ILE A 392 2.37 -28.47 9.52
C ILE A 392 2.33 -27.64 10.81
N ALA A 393 3.21 -26.65 10.98
CA ALA A 393 3.21 -25.79 12.17
C ALA A 393 1.84 -25.12 12.45
N PRO A 394 1.17 -24.45 11.48
CA PRO A 394 -0.13 -23.85 11.76
C PRO A 394 -1.22 -24.91 12.04
N VAL A 395 -1.07 -26.13 11.49
CA VAL A 395 -1.96 -27.26 11.80
C VAL A 395 -1.85 -27.65 13.26
N LEU A 396 -0.63 -27.89 13.74
CA LEU A 396 -0.36 -28.32 15.10
C LEU A 396 -0.70 -27.25 16.15
N LEU A 397 -0.56 -25.97 15.80
CA LEU A 397 -0.76 -24.86 16.74
C LEU A 397 -2.19 -24.32 16.76
N VAL A 398 -2.92 -24.40 15.65
CA VAL A 398 -4.23 -23.76 15.49
C VAL A 398 -5.27 -24.74 14.94
N PHE A 399 -5.08 -25.28 13.74
CA PHE A 399 -6.16 -25.96 13.02
C PHE A 399 -6.62 -27.25 13.71
N LEU A 400 -5.68 -28.15 14.07
CA LEU A 400 -6.02 -29.41 14.73
C LEU A 400 -6.57 -29.20 16.15
N PRO A 401 -5.93 -28.39 17.04
CA PRO A 401 -6.51 -28.11 18.35
C PRO A 401 -7.91 -27.50 18.28
N TYR A 402 -8.15 -26.60 17.32
CA TYR A 402 -9.46 -26.00 17.11
C TYR A 402 -10.52 -27.03 16.73
N HIS A 403 -10.19 -27.91 15.78
CA HIS A 403 -11.09 -28.98 15.34
C HIS A 403 -11.43 -29.95 16.49
N LEU A 404 -10.42 -30.41 17.23
CA LEU A 404 -10.63 -31.32 18.37
C LEU A 404 -11.49 -30.72 19.49
N ILE A 405 -11.46 -29.39 19.66
CA ILE A 405 -12.24 -28.69 20.70
C ILE A 405 -13.67 -28.39 20.23
N THR A 406 -13.85 -28.02 18.96
CA THR A 406 -15.10 -27.45 18.46
C THR A 406 -15.90 -28.36 17.51
N GLY A 407 -15.25 -29.34 16.90
CA GLY A 407 -15.79 -30.13 15.77
C GLY A 407 -15.77 -29.40 14.42
N TYR A 408 -15.37 -28.12 14.38
CA TYR A 408 -15.36 -27.30 13.17
C TYR A 408 -13.94 -27.03 12.67
N TYR A 409 -13.81 -26.62 11.40
CA TYR A 409 -12.52 -26.25 10.82
C TYR A 409 -12.27 -24.75 10.94
N PHE A 410 -11.06 -24.36 11.35
CA PHE A 410 -10.74 -22.95 11.51
C PHE A 410 -10.54 -22.26 10.15
N PRO A 411 -11.16 -21.10 9.92
CA PRO A 411 -11.17 -20.43 8.62
C PRO A 411 -9.80 -19.87 8.21
N SER A 412 -9.42 -20.08 6.94
CA SER A 412 -8.16 -19.56 6.38
C SER A 412 -8.07 -18.03 6.48
N VAL A 413 -9.17 -17.33 6.17
CA VAL A 413 -9.31 -15.86 6.23
C VAL A 413 -8.82 -15.30 7.58
N TRP A 414 -9.33 -15.83 8.68
CA TRP A 414 -8.96 -15.35 10.01
C TRP A 414 -7.55 -15.81 10.42
N SER A 415 -7.10 -16.98 9.96
CA SER A 415 -5.74 -17.45 10.27
C SER A 415 -4.68 -16.55 9.63
N VAL A 416 -4.87 -16.16 8.36
CA VAL A 416 -3.97 -15.24 7.64
C VAL A 416 -3.95 -13.88 8.33
N PHE A 417 -5.12 -13.37 8.73
CA PHE A 417 -5.23 -12.13 9.49
C PHE A 417 -4.46 -12.22 10.81
N PHE A 418 -4.74 -13.21 11.66
CA PHE A 418 -4.09 -13.32 12.97
C PHE A 418 -2.58 -13.53 12.87
N PHE A 419 -2.13 -14.45 12.02
CA PHE A 419 -0.70 -14.66 11.81
C PHE A 419 -0.02 -13.40 11.27
N GLY A 420 -0.61 -12.76 10.27
CA GLY A 420 -0.08 -11.54 9.70
C GLY A 420 0.00 -10.39 10.72
N MET A 421 -1.05 -10.17 11.51
CA MET A 421 -1.12 -9.06 12.46
C MET A 421 -0.23 -9.28 13.68
N PHE A 422 -0.14 -10.51 14.21
CA PHE A 422 0.86 -10.82 15.22
C PHE A 422 2.29 -10.67 14.67
N GLY A 423 2.54 -11.06 13.42
CA GLY A 423 3.82 -10.83 12.75
C GLY A 423 4.17 -9.34 12.65
N ILE A 424 3.21 -8.49 12.29
CA ILE A 424 3.37 -7.02 12.28
C ILE A 424 3.74 -6.49 13.67
N ILE A 425 3.09 -6.98 14.73
CA ILE A 425 3.41 -6.60 16.12
C ILE A 425 4.83 -7.03 16.49
N PHE A 426 5.23 -8.25 16.17
CA PHE A 426 6.58 -8.73 16.45
C PHE A 426 7.64 -8.01 15.61
N LEU A 427 7.35 -7.64 14.37
CA LEU A 427 8.22 -6.84 13.53
C LEU A 427 8.42 -5.43 14.12
N THR A 428 7.36 -4.80 14.66
CA THR A 428 7.48 -3.56 15.44
C THR A 428 8.39 -3.74 16.65
N LYS A 429 8.14 -4.79 17.45
CA LYS A 429 8.95 -5.05 18.65
C LYS A 429 10.41 -5.34 18.32
N PHE A 430 10.68 -6.09 17.25
CA PHE A 430 12.02 -6.34 16.73
C PHE A 430 12.73 -5.04 16.37
N TYR A 431 12.08 -4.20 15.56
CA TYR A 431 12.66 -2.95 15.08
C TYR A 431 12.99 -1.98 16.21
N LEU A 432 12.03 -1.74 17.11
CA LEU A 432 12.22 -0.84 18.25
C LEU A 432 13.29 -1.38 19.21
N CYS A 433 13.37 -2.70 19.40
CA CYS A 433 14.43 -3.32 20.20
C CYS A 433 15.82 -3.13 19.55
N LEU A 434 15.90 -3.26 18.21
CA LEU A 434 17.14 -3.01 17.46
C LEU A 434 17.57 -1.53 17.58
N ALA A 435 16.63 -0.60 17.40
CA ALA A 435 16.87 0.84 17.51
C ALA A 435 17.31 1.25 18.92
N ASP A 436 16.62 0.74 19.95
CA ASP A 436 16.97 0.99 21.35
C ASP A 436 18.35 0.42 21.70
N LYS A 437 18.70 -0.76 21.18
CA LYS A 437 19.98 -1.40 21.51
C LYS A 437 21.19 -0.73 20.85
N PHE A 438 21.05 -0.24 19.61
CA PHE A 438 22.21 0.19 18.81
C PHE A 438 22.16 1.63 18.31
N PHE A 439 21.00 2.30 18.32
CA PHE A 439 20.79 3.54 17.58
C PHE A 439 20.10 4.65 18.38
N LYS A 440 20.25 4.65 19.72
CA LYS A 440 19.68 5.67 20.64
C LYS A 440 20.02 7.13 20.29
N LYS A 441 21.15 7.36 19.62
CA LYS A 441 21.64 8.70 19.25
C LYS A 441 21.20 9.16 17.85
N ILE A 442 20.67 8.25 17.03
CA ILE A 442 20.11 8.58 15.71
C ILE A 442 18.86 9.44 15.90
N SER A 443 18.52 10.28 14.93
CA SER A 443 17.29 11.09 15.04
C SER A 443 16.05 10.19 15.10
N ALA A 444 15.10 10.55 15.96
CA ALA A 444 13.82 9.85 16.06
C ALA A 444 13.07 9.82 14.73
N SER A 445 13.19 10.87 13.92
CA SER A 445 12.64 10.93 12.57
C SER A 445 13.19 9.83 11.65
N LEU A 446 14.51 9.55 11.65
CA LEU A 446 15.08 8.47 10.86
C LEU A 446 14.58 7.10 11.34
N VAL A 447 14.54 6.89 12.66
CA VAL A 447 14.05 5.66 13.27
C VAL A 447 12.58 5.43 12.92
N LEU A 448 11.73 6.44 13.11
CA LEU A 448 10.30 6.33 12.79
C LEU A 448 10.07 6.15 11.29
N SER A 449 10.73 6.93 10.43
CA SER A 449 10.57 6.80 8.98
C SER A 449 11.02 5.43 8.48
N GLY A 450 12.14 4.91 9.00
CA GLY A 450 12.63 3.57 8.67
C GLY A 450 11.67 2.47 9.12
N PHE A 451 11.10 2.61 10.33
CA PHE A 451 10.05 1.72 10.84
C PHE A 451 8.83 1.69 9.91
N LEU A 452 8.29 2.86 9.56
CA LEU A 452 7.10 2.98 8.70
C LEU A 452 7.34 2.36 7.32
N ILE A 453 8.48 2.66 6.68
CA ILE A 453 8.87 2.08 5.38
C ILE A 453 8.95 0.56 5.46
N MET A 454 9.56 0.02 6.51
CA MET A 454 9.71 -1.43 6.70
C MET A 454 8.36 -2.12 6.87
N GLN A 455 7.46 -1.56 7.67
CA GLN A 455 6.13 -2.14 7.88
C GLN A 455 5.27 -2.10 6.62
N LEU A 456 5.23 -0.95 5.93
CA LEU A 456 4.49 -0.79 4.68
C LEU A 456 4.97 -1.76 3.60
N SER A 457 6.29 -1.99 3.52
CA SER A 457 6.90 -2.81 2.47
C SER A 457 6.94 -4.31 2.80
N SER A 458 6.49 -4.72 3.98
CA SER A 458 6.61 -6.11 4.47
C SER A 458 5.87 -7.16 3.64
N GLY A 459 4.93 -6.76 2.76
CA GLY A 459 4.19 -7.67 1.88
C GLY A 459 3.02 -8.41 2.54
N ILE A 460 2.89 -8.38 3.87
CA ILE A 460 1.84 -9.13 4.59
C ILE A 460 0.42 -8.64 4.29
N LEU A 461 0.23 -7.35 3.98
CA LEU A 461 -1.08 -6.82 3.59
C LEU A 461 -1.60 -7.45 2.29
N ILE A 462 -0.69 -7.83 1.38
CA ILE A 462 -1.08 -8.54 0.14
C ILE A 462 -1.66 -9.91 0.46
N CYS A 463 -1.12 -10.62 1.46
CA CYS A 463 -1.62 -11.93 1.87
C CYS A 463 -3.07 -11.86 2.41
N ASN A 464 -3.47 -10.75 3.04
CA ASN A 464 -4.85 -10.59 3.54
C ASN A 464 -5.90 -10.40 2.44
N ILE A 465 -5.49 -10.10 1.19
CA ILE A 465 -6.42 -9.86 0.08
C ILE A 465 -7.01 -11.18 -0.44
N SER A 466 -6.20 -12.24 -0.48
CA SER A 466 -6.60 -13.55 -1.03
C SER A 466 -6.15 -14.66 -0.08
N PRO A 467 -6.80 -14.84 1.09
CA PRO A 467 -6.31 -15.70 2.15
C PRO A 467 -6.57 -17.19 1.89
N LEU A 468 -5.86 -17.77 0.92
CA LEU A 468 -5.85 -19.20 0.61
C LEU A 468 -4.76 -19.91 1.42
N PHE A 469 -4.62 -21.23 1.22
CA PHE A 469 -3.61 -22.04 1.90
C PHE A 469 -2.16 -21.56 1.64
N TYR A 470 -1.87 -20.93 0.48
CA TYR A 470 -0.57 -20.31 0.24
C TYR A 470 -0.25 -19.20 1.25
N GLU A 471 -1.23 -18.33 1.47
CA GLU A 471 -1.16 -17.16 2.35
C GLU A 471 -1.15 -17.59 3.83
N VAL A 472 -1.80 -18.71 4.18
CA VAL A 472 -1.70 -19.33 5.51
C VAL A 472 -0.25 -19.71 5.81
N ALA A 473 0.41 -20.45 4.90
CA ALA A 473 1.80 -20.85 5.08
C ALA A 473 2.75 -19.63 5.15
N GLN A 474 2.52 -18.61 4.31
CA GLN A 474 3.29 -17.37 4.27
C GLN A 474 3.16 -16.54 5.54
N SER A 475 1.93 -16.27 5.97
CA SER A 475 1.65 -15.46 7.15
C SER A 475 2.11 -16.15 8.44
N ALA A 476 1.93 -17.46 8.56
CA ALA A 476 2.47 -18.25 9.67
C ALA A 476 4.00 -18.20 9.71
N GLY A 477 4.65 -18.37 8.55
CA GLY A 477 6.09 -18.23 8.40
C GLY A 477 6.61 -16.83 8.77
N PHE A 478 5.89 -15.78 8.36
CA PHE A 478 6.19 -14.40 8.70
C PHE A 478 6.10 -14.14 10.21
N LEU A 479 5.02 -14.58 10.86
CA LEU A 479 4.90 -14.53 12.32
C LEU A 479 6.08 -15.22 13.01
N CYS A 480 6.36 -16.46 12.62
CA CYS A 480 7.42 -17.26 13.21
C CYS A 480 8.80 -16.60 13.07
N THR A 481 9.10 -16.07 11.88
CA THR A 481 10.40 -15.43 11.62
C THR A 481 10.54 -14.10 12.34
N THR A 482 9.49 -13.27 12.37
CA THR A 482 9.52 -11.97 13.07
C THR A 482 9.54 -12.12 14.59
N ALA A 483 8.77 -13.05 15.16
CA ALA A 483 8.81 -13.39 16.58
C ALA A 483 10.17 -13.97 16.96
N GLY A 484 10.68 -14.91 16.15
CA GLY A 484 12.01 -15.49 16.28
C GLY A 484 13.10 -14.44 16.31
N ALA A 485 13.10 -13.51 15.35
CA ALA A 485 14.04 -12.40 15.28
C ALA A 485 13.95 -11.45 16.49
N TYR A 486 12.73 -11.09 16.92
CA TYR A 486 12.53 -10.26 18.11
C TYR A 486 13.12 -10.91 19.36
N PHE A 487 12.79 -12.17 19.63
CA PHE A 487 13.30 -12.88 20.79
C PHE A 487 14.82 -13.11 20.71
N LEU A 488 15.37 -13.29 19.50
CA LEU A 488 16.81 -13.43 19.30
C LEU A 488 17.55 -12.15 19.68
N ILE A 489 17.15 -11.00 19.13
CA ILE A 489 17.80 -9.71 19.44
C ILE A 489 17.58 -9.31 20.89
N SER A 490 16.35 -9.48 21.41
CA SER A 490 16.01 -9.13 22.78
C SER A 490 16.56 -10.08 23.84
N SER A 491 17.13 -11.23 23.43
CA SER A 491 17.90 -12.12 24.31
C SER A 491 19.26 -11.53 24.69
N GLY A 492 19.78 -10.57 23.92
CA GLY A 492 21.10 -9.97 24.19
C GLY A 492 22.29 -10.82 23.76
N VAL A 493 22.13 -11.80 22.86
CA VAL A 493 23.25 -12.51 22.20
C VAL A 493 24.21 -11.56 21.49
N ILE A 494 23.70 -10.42 21.02
CA ILE A 494 24.50 -9.29 20.52
C ILE A 494 24.18 -7.99 21.27
N GLY A 495 25.11 -7.04 21.21
CA GLY A 495 25.05 -5.78 21.95
C GLY A 495 25.43 -5.92 23.43
N GLU A 496 25.17 -4.87 24.21
CA GLU A 496 25.50 -4.83 25.65
C GLU A 496 24.47 -5.60 26.51
N GLY A 497 24.84 -5.91 27.76
CA GLY A 497 24.00 -6.59 28.75
C GLY A 497 24.18 -8.12 28.82
N LYS A 498 23.49 -8.77 29.78
CA LYS A 498 23.51 -10.24 29.98
C LYS A 498 22.63 -10.96 28.96
N ILE A 499 22.98 -12.21 28.65
CA ILE A 499 22.18 -13.06 27.76
C ILE A 499 21.00 -13.65 28.53
N ASN A 500 19.79 -13.42 28.05
CA ASN A 500 18.56 -14.06 28.53
C ASN A 500 18.35 -15.37 27.76
N LYS A 501 18.67 -16.49 28.42
CA LYS A 501 18.57 -17.84 27.86
C LYS A 501 17.14 -18.27 27.56
N PHE A 502 16.16 -17.83 28.35
CA PHE A 502 14.75 -18.13 28.09
C PHE A 502 14.30 -17.50 26.77
N ARG A 503 14.59 -16.22 26.55
CA ARG A 503 14.30 -15.55 25.27
C ARG A 503 15.04 -16.20 24.10
N LEU A 504 16.27 -16.66 24.31
CA LEU A 504 17.02 -17.39 23.30
C LEU A 504 16.35 -18.73 22.93
N ALA A 505 15.87 -19.49 23.93
CA ALA A 505 15.13 -20.73 23.69
C ALA A 505 13.80 -20.48 22.97
N VAL A 506 13.04 -19.46 23.39
CA VAL A 506 11.80 -19.05 22.74
C VAL A 506 12.07 -18.62 21.28
N SER A 507 13.18 -17.93 21.01
CA SER A 507 13.59 -17.61 19.64
C SER A 507 13.81 -18.87 18.79
N GLY A 508 14.53 -19.86 19.33
CA GLY A 508 14.75 -21.14 18.65
C GLY A 508 13.45 -21.89 18.36
N VAL A 509 12.47 -21.84 19.27
CA VAL A 509 11.13 -22.41 19.04
C VAL A 509 10.46 -21.74 17.85
N TRP A 510 10.36 -20.40 17.85
CA TRP A 510 9.69 -19.66 16.78
C TRP A 510 10.39 -19.80 15.42
N LEU A 511 11.72 -19.73 15.36
CA LEU A 511 12.45 -19.90 14.10
C LEU A 511 12.26 -21.30 13.53
N SER A 512 12.31 -22.33 14.37
CA SER A 512 12.10 -23.72 13.93
C SER A 512 10.67 -23.97 13.46
N LEU A 513 9.66 -23.43 14.17
CA LEU A 513 8.27 -23.44 13.72
C LEU A 513 8.09 -22.71 12.38
N GLY A 514 8.91 -21.71 12.10
CA GLY A 514 8.97 -21.05 10.78
C GLY A 514 9.30 -22.04 9.66
N VAL A 515 10.29 -22.92 9.86
CA VAL A 515 10.63 -23.98 8.89
C VAL A 515 9.47 -24.96 8.71
N LEU A 516 8.83 -25.36 9.81
CA LEU A 516 7.64 -26.22 9.77
C LEU A 516 6.41 -25.51 9.21
N SER A 517 6.42 -24.18 9.05
CA SER A 517 5.35 -23.43 8.36
C SER A 517 5.65 -23.31 6.88
N ARG A 518 6.93 -23.07 6.53
CA ARG A 518 7.37 -22.78 5.18
C ARG A 518 8.87 -23.12 5.04
N PRO A 519 9.24 -24.09 4.18
CA PRO A 519 10.62 -24.58 4.07
C PRO A 519 11.66 -23.49 3.70
N THR A 520 11.24 -22.47 2.95
CA THR A 520 12.11 -21.34 2.57
C THR A 520 12.69 -20.59 3.77
N ILE A 521 12.07 -20.68 4.96
CA ILE A 521 12.55 -20.03 6.20
C ILE A 521 13.79 -20.73 6.77
N ALA A 522 14.12 -21.95 6.33
CA ALA A 522 15.31 -22.68 6.78
C ALA A 522 16.61 -21.85 6.61
N VAL A 523 16.71 -21.05 5.54
CA VAL A 523 17.89 -20.18 5.32
C VAL A 523 18.09 -19.18 6.46
N TYR A 524 17.00 -18.65 7.03
CA TYR A 524 17.07 -17.71 8.16
C TYR A 524 17.41 -18.42 9.47
N CYS A 525 16.99 -19.67 9.66
CA CYS A 525 17.41 -20.49 10.80
C CYS A 525 18.92 -20.76 10.75
N LEU A 526 19.45 -21.10 9.57
CA LEU A 526 20.88 -21.29 9.36
C LEU A 526 21.65 -19.98 9.60
N ALA A 527 21.17 -18.85 9.09
CA ALA A 527 21.79 -17.54 9.33
C ALA A 527 21.73 -17.13 10.82
N ALA A 528 20.67 -17.50 11.54
CA ALA A 528 20.55 -17.25 12.98
C ALA A 528 21.65 -17.97 13.78
N MET A 529 22.26 -19.04 13.26
CA MET A 529 23.41 -19.68 13.90
C MET A 529 24.62 -18.75 14.05
N LEU A 530 24.77 -17.74 13.17
CA LEU A 530 25.82 -16.72 13.32
C LEU A 530 25.58 -15.83 14.55
N LEU A 531 24.31 -15.54 14.87
CA LEU A 531 23.92 -14.80 16.07
C LEU A 531 24.07 -15.67 17.33
N VAL A 532 23.73 -16.95 17.24
CA VAL A 532 24.00 -17.94 18.31
C VAL A 532 25.51 -18.08 18.56
N TYR A 533 26.33 -18.09 17.51
CA TYR A 533 27.78 -18.10 17.64
C TYR A 533 28.30 -16.80 18.30
N ALA A 534 27.75 -15.64 17.92
CA ALA A 534 28.09 -14.37 18.56
C ALA A 534 27.80 -14.38 20.07
N GLY A 535 26.63 -14.91 20.46
CA GLY A 535 26.26 -15.08 21.86
C GLY A 535 27.15 -16.09 22.59
N ALA A 536 27.57 -17.18 21.94
CA ALA A 536 28.49 -18.16 22.51
C ALA A 536 29.86 -17.52 22.81
N LYS A 537 30.39 -16.73 21.86
CA LYS A 537 31.64 -15.97 22.04
C LYS A 537 31.53 -14.99 23.20
N LYS A 538 30.41 -14.27 23.29
CA LYS A 538 30.12 -13.33 24.39
C LYS A 538 30.03 -14.04 25.74
N GLN A 539 29.32 -15.17 25.81
CA GLN A 539 29.19 -15.97 27.03
C GLN A 539 30.56 -16.52 27.45
N ASN A 540 31.34 -17.05 26.52
CA ASN A 540 32.66 -17.61 26.77
C ASN A 540 33.66 -16.55 27.30
N ALA A 541 33.51 -15.28 26.91
CA ALA A 541 34.32 -14.20 27.45
C ALA A 541 34.10 -13.96 28.96
N LEU A 542 32.99 -14.44 29.53
CA LEU A 542 32.68 -14.38 30.96
C LEU A 542 33.21 -15.61 31.75
N TYR A 543 33.85 -16.57 31.09
CA TYR A 543 34.33 -17.79 31.74
C TYR A 543 35.55 -17.50 32.62
N ASP A 544 35.41 -17.76 33.93
CA ASP A 544 36.52 -17.71 34.88
C ASP A 544 37.26 -19.05 34.94
N LYS A 545 38.50 -19.04 34.44
CA LYS A 545 39.41 -20.20 34.47
C LYS A 545 39.73 -20.67 35.89
N LYS A 546 39.61 -19.80 36.91
CA LYS A 546 39.90 -20.13 38.31
C LYS A 546 38.74 -20.84 39.00
N SER A 547 37.55 -20.88 38.40
CA SER A 547 36.35 -21.47 39.02
C SER A 547 36.36 -22.99 39.17
N GLY A 548 37.35 -23.70 38.60
CA GLY A 548 37.45 -25.17 38.62
C GLY A 548 36.38 -25.90 37.78
N LYS A 549 35.32 -25.22 37.33
CA LYS A 549 34.29 -25.80 36.46
C LYS A 549 34.82 -25.96 35.05
N SER A 550 34.52 -27.10 34.42
CA SER A 550 34.80 -27.29 32.98
C SER A 550 34.17 -26.19 32.14
N ARG A 551 34.92 -25.65 31.17
CA ARG A 551 34.44 -24.66 30.19
C ARG A 551 33.15 -25.13 29.50
N PHE A 552 33.07 -26.41 29.17
CA PHE A 552 31.90 -27.00 28.55
C PHE A 552 30.67 -26.91 29.46
N LEU A 553 30.80 -27.30 30.74
CA LEU A 553 29.71 -27.22 31.72
C LEU A 553 29.23 -25.78 31.95
N PHE A 554 30.12 -24.79 31.86
CA PHE A 554 29.75 -23.37 31.93
C PHE A 554 28.94 -22.91 30.71
N LEU A 555 29.29 -23.36 29.50
CA LEU A 555 28.59 -23.02 28.26
C LEU A 555 27.33 -23.85 28.02
N LEU A 556 27.22 -25.03 28.63
CA LEU A 556 26.13 -25.98 28.40
C LEU A 556 24.73 -25.36 28.55
N PRO A 557 24.40 -24.54 29.58
CA PRO A 557 23.08 -23.93 29.68
C PRO A 557 22.78 -22.94 28.56
N TYR A 558 23.80 -22.29 28.01
CA TYR A 558 23.65 -21.41 26.85
C TYR A 558 23.40 -22.23 25.59
N LEU A 559 24.22 -23.26 25.34
CA LEU A 559 24.10 -24.13 24.17
C LEU A 559 22.78 -24.90 24.18
N ALA A 560 22.35 -25.40 25.34
CA ALA A 560 21.07 -26.06 25.50
C ALA A 560 19.91 -25.12 25.13
N ALA A 561 19.90 -23.90 25.69
CA ALA A 561 18.88 -22.90 25.34
C ALA A 561 18.93 -22.52 23.85
N ALA A 562 20.10 -22.49 23.23
CA ALA A 562 20.25 -22.08 21.84
C ALA A 562 19.92 -23.17 20.82
N LEU A 563 20.19 -24.46 21.14
CA LEU A 563 20.18 -25.54 20.15
C LEU A 563 19.08 -26.58 20.37
N VAL A 564 18.67 -26.84 21.62
CA VAL A 564 17.65 -27.87 21.92
C VAL A 564 16.33 -27.59 21.19
N PRO A 565 15.79 -26.36 21.13
CA PRO A 565 14.57 -26.08 20.38
C PRO A 565 14.69 -26.45 18.89
N TYR A 566 15.82 -26.13 18.25
CA TYR A 566 16.08 -26.48 16.85
C TYR A 566 16.15 -28.00 16.65
N MET A 567 16.83 -28.71 17.55
CA MET A 567 16.94 -30.17 17.46
C MET A 567 15.58 -30.82 17.64
N VAL A 568 14.81 -30.45 18.67
CA VAL A 568 13.51 -31.07 18.96
C VAL A 568 12.51 -30.84 17.82
N ILE A 569 12.34 -29.58 17.40
CA ILE A 569 11.36 -29.24 16.36
C ILE A 569 11.86 -29.67 14.98
N GLY A 570 13.16 -29.55 14.70
CA GLY A 570 13.78 -30.05 13.48
C GLY A 570 13.66 -31.57 13.34
N SER A 571 13.75 -32.33 14.44
CA SER A 571 13.51 -33.78 14.44
C SER A 571 12.07 -34.13 14.06
N VAL A 572 11.08 -33.30 14.41
CA VAL A 572 9.69 -33.49 13.95
C VAL A 572 9.59 -33.34 12.43
N GLN A 573 10.22 -32.31 11.85
CA GLN A 573 10.26 -32.14 10.38
C GLN A 573 10.96 -33.32 9.68
N VAL A 574 12.11 -33.75 10.23
CA VAL A 574 12.88 -34.89 9.71
C VAL A 574 12.06 -36.18 9.73
N TRP A 575 11.38 -36.44 10.86
CA TRP A 575 10.49 -37.59 10.98
C TRP A 575 9.31 -37.49 9.99
N TYR A 576 8.68 -36.32 9.88
CA TYR A 576 7.55 -36.11 8.98
C TYR A 576 7.93 -36.33 7.50
N ASN A 577 9.12 -35.88 7.09
CA ASN A 577 9.64 -36.12 5.75
C ASN A 577 9.97 -37.60 5.52
N MET A 578 10.58 -38.26 6.53
CA MET A 578 10.84 -39.70 6.48
C MET A 578 9.55 -40.52 6.34
N ALA A 579 8.49 -40.15 7.07
CA ALA A 579 7.21 -40.84 7.02
C ALA A 579 6.49 -40.69 5.66
N ARG A 580 6.62 -39.53 4.99
CA ARG A 580 5.99 -39.27 3.70
C ARG A 580 6.78 -39.82 2.51
N PHE A 581 8.10 -39.65 2.53
CA PHE A 581 8.95 -39.83 1.35
C PHE A 581 10.07 -40.85 1.53
N GLY A 582 10.24 -41.44 2.72
CA GLY A 582 11.38 -42.29 3.03
C GLY A 582 12.73 -41.55 3.01
N ASN A 583 12.72 -40.21 2.97
CA ASN A 583 13.92 -39.39 2.91
C ASN A 583 13.77 -38.17 3.85
N PRO A 584 14.69 -37.98 4.82
CA PRO A 584 14.58 -36.89 5.80
C PRO A 584 14.75 -35.49 5.21
N LEU A 585 15.39 -35.37 4.04
CA LEU A 585 15.70 -34.11 3.37
C LEU A 585 14.73 -33.78 2.22
N GLU A 586 13.76 -34.65 1.95
CA GLU A 586 12.78 -34.44 0.88
C GLU A 586 11.57 -33.64 1.40
N PHE A 587 11.28 -32.51 0.76
CA PHE A 587 10.13 -31.65 1.10
C PHE A 587 8.95 -31.82 0.13
N GLY A 588 9.17 -32.51 -0.99
CA GLY A 588 8.13 -33.02 -1.85
C GLY A 588 7.69 -32.12 -3.00
N ILE A 589 8.28 -30.93 -3.18
CA ILE A 589 7.86 -29.98 -4.25
C ILE A 589 7.83 -30.65 -5.63
N LYS A 590 8.78 -31.55 -5.92
CA LYS A 590 8.87 -32.27 -7.19
C LYS A 590 7.70 -33.22 -7.47
N TYR A 591 6.93 -33.58 -6.44
CA TYR A 591 5.78 -34.48 -6.53
C TYR A 591 4.45 -33.73 -6.72
N SER A 592 4.48 -32.41 -6.95
CA SER A 592 3.26 -31.59 -7.00
C SER A 592 2.46 -31.82 -8.28
N LEU A 593 1.16 -32.04 -8.13
CA LEU A 593 0.16 -32.09 -9.19
C LEU A 593 -0.34 -30.67 -9.52
N THR A 594 0.51 -29.90 -10.17
CA THR A 594 0.28 -28.46 -10.45
C THR A 594 0.55 -28.15 -11.92
N ILE A 595 0.74 -26.88 -12.27
CA ILE A 595 0.89 -26.41 -13.65
C ILE A 595 2.16 -26.97 -14.31
N ASN A 596 3.27 -27.00 -13.56
CA ASN A 596 4.55 -27.49 -14.05
C ASN A 596 4.84 -28.90 -13.55
N ASP A 597 5.39 -29.73 -14.43
CA ASP A 597 6.06 -30.97 -14.01
C ASP A 597 7.43 -30.62 -13.40
N PHE A 598 7.48 -30.62 -12.07
CA PHE A 598 8.71 -30.35 -11.33
C PHE A 598 9.72 -31.51 -11.39
N THR A 599 9.33 -32.71 -11.81
CA THR A 599 10.27 -33.82 -12.00
C THR A 599 11.19 -33.62 -13.20
N GLN A 600 10.74 -32.82 -14.18
CA GLN A 600 11.48 -32.49 -15.40
C GLN A 600 11.98 -31.04 -15.43
N SER A 601 11.79 -30.28 -14.35
CA SER A 601 12.14 -28.86 -14.31
C SER A 601 13.66 -28.66 -14.42
N GLN A 602 14.05 -27.77 -15.33
CA GLN A 602 15.45 -27.45 -15.61
C GLN A 602 15.80 -26.04 -15.13
N TYR A 603 16.95 -25.93 -14.46
CA TYR A 603 17.43 -24.62 -14.03
C TYR A 603 17.86 -23.78 -15.23
N HIS A 604 17.26 -22.60 -15.35
CA HIS A 604 17.67 -21.57 -16.28
C HIS A 604 18.02 -20.29 -15.52
N THR A 605 19.26 -19.82 -15.64
CA THR A 605 19.70 -18.55 -15.03
C THR A 605 18.78 -17.39 -15.40
N HIS A 606 18.21 -17.39 -16.61
CA HIS A 606 17.26 -16.38 -17.05
C HIS A 606 16.03 -16.30 -16.12
N PHE A 607 15.44 -17.44 -15.74
CA PHE A 607 14.28 -17.50 -14.85
C PHE A 607 14.57 -16.96 -13.44
N ALA A 608 15.74 -17.28 -12.91
CA ALA A 608 16.19 -16.75 -11.62
C ALA A 608 16.38 -15.21 -11.68
N VAL A 609 16.94 -14.72 -12.80
CA VAL A 609 17.16 -13.28 -13.03
C VAL A 609 15.84 -12.52 -13.22
N ILE A 610 14.83 -13.12 -13.88
CA ILE A 610 13.49 -12.52 -14.00
C ILE A 610 12.92 -12.22 -12.62
N GLY A 611 12.90 -13.20 -11.71
CA GLY A 611 12.45 -13.01 -10.33
C GLY A 611 13.24 -11.92 -9.60
N PHE A 612 14.57 -11.94 -9.73
CA PHE A 612 15.45 -10.93 -9.14
C PHE A 612 15.15 -9.51 -9.62
N LEU A 613 15.02 -9.30 -10.93
CA LEU A 613 14.71 -7.99 -11.51
C LEU A 613 13.30 -7.54 -11.13
N ALA A 614 12.33 -8.46 -11.14
CA ALA A 614 10.96 -8.16 -10.77
C ALA A 614 10.84 -7.68 -9.31
N PHE A 615 11.40 -8.43 -8.35
CA PHE A 615 11.28 -8.10 -6.93
C PHE A 615 12.07 -6.84 -6.53
N LEU A 616 13.19 -6.54 -7.20
CA LEU A 616 14.06 -5.44 -6.79
C LEU A 616 13.86 -4.16 -7.62
N PHE A 617 13.55 -4.27 -8.91
CA PHE A 617 13.66 -3.16 -9.87
C PHE A 617 12.43 -2.90 -10.74
N GLN A 618 11.39 -3.74 -10.74
CA GLN A 618 10.17 -3.53 -11.54
C GLN A 618 9.63 -2.11 -11.34
N MET A 619 9.47 -1.38 -12.45
CA MET A 619 9.07 0.03 -12.42
C MET A 619 7.54 0.17 -12.31
N PRO A 620 7.05 1.19 -11.59
CA PRO A 620 5.66 1.60 -11.69
C PRO A 620 5.41 2.34 -13.00
N SER A 621 4.25 2.12 -13.62
CA SER A 621 3.80 2.87 -14.80
C SER A 621 2.98 4.07 -14.38
N PHE A 622 3.25 5.25 -14.94
CA PHE A 622 2.41 6.44 -14.71
C PHE A 622 1.10 6.32 -15.49
N ILE A 623 0.00 6.70 -14.85
CA ILE A 623 -1.34 6.74 -15.45
C ILE A 623 -2.03 8.06 -15.08
N GLU A 624 -2.99 8.50 -15.89
CA GLU A 624 -3.74 9.73 -15.66
C GLU A 624 -4.85 9.59 -14.60
N ASN A 625 -5.17 8.36 -14.19
CA ASN A 625 -6.21 8.10 -13.20
C ASN A 625 -5.58 7.81 -11.85
N PHE A 626 -6.24 8.18 -10.75
CA PHE A 626 -5.81 7.82 -9.41
C PHE A 626 -5.62 6.29 -9.31
N PRO A 627 -4.53 5.78 -8.69
CA PRO A 627 -3.55 6.49 -7.86
C PRO A 627 -2.33 7.07 -8.62
N PHE A 628 -2.48 7.41 -9.90
CA PHE A 628 -1.49 8.01 -10.82
C PHE A 628 -0.30 7.13 -11.18
N PHE A 629 -0.19 5.98 -10.52
CA PHE A 629 0.73 4.93 -10.88
C PHE A 629 0.01 3.58 -10.85
N LYS A 630 0.49 2.63 -11.62
CA LYS A 630 0.02 1.25 -11.65
C LYS A 630 1.22 0.32 -11.47
N ALA A 631 1.05 -0.70 -10.63
CA ALA A 631 1.95 -1.83 -10.60
C ALA A 631 1.51 -2.79 -11.73
N GLU A 632 2.38 -2.99 -12.71
CA GLU A 632 2.07 -3.85 -13.86
C GLU A 632 2.49 -5.31 -13.63
N SER A 633 2.24 -6.16 -14.63
CA SER A 633 2.84 -7.48 -14.67
C SER A 633 4.36 -7.38 -14.83
N ILE A 634 5.08 -8.44 -14.47
CA ILE A 634 6.54 -8.47 -14.58
C ILE A 634 7.00 -8.46 -16.04
N HIS A 635 8.18 -7.88 -16.30
CA HIS A 635 8.85 -8.07 -17.58
C HIS A 635 9.61 -9.40 -17.61
N LEU A 636 9.30 -10.24 -18.59
CA LEU A 636 9.92 -11.55 -18.76
C LEU A 636 11.24 -11.52 -19.55
N PHE A 637 11.54 -10.43 -20.25
CA PHE A 637 12.75 -10.28 -21.09
C PHE A 637 12.90 -11.36 -22.18
N ASN A 638 11.78 -11.79 -22.79
CA ASN A 638 11.73 -12.78 -23.87
C ASN A 638 12.53 -14.05 -23.56
N PRO A 639 12.11 -14.84 -22.56
CA PRO A 639 12.89 -16.00 -22.13
C PRO A 639 12.90 -17.15 -23.13
N GLN A 640 12.08 -17.09 -24.19
CA GLN A 640 11.88 -18.16 -25.17
C GLN A 640 11.48 -19.49 -24.50
N GLY A 641 10.66 -19.40 -23.45
CA GLY A 641 10.18 -20.51 -22.66
C GLY A 641 9.02 -20.08 -21.76
N TYR A 642 8.42 -21.04 -21.05
CA TYR A 642 7.30 -20.79 -20.15
C TYR A 642 7.79 -20.38 -18.76
N TYR A 643 7.32 -19.23 -18.26
CA TYR A 643 7.57 -18.76 -16.91
C TYR A 643 6.24 -18.38 -16.25
N PHE A 644 5.90 -19.06 -15.16
CA PHE A 644 4.61 -18.88 -14.51
C PHE A 644 4.52 -17.53 -13.77
N ILE A 645 3.40 -16.83 -13.94
CA ILE A 645 3.08 -15.59 -13.22
C ILE A 645 1.77 -15.82 -12.48
N ALA A 646 1.87 -16.09 -11.18
CA ALA A 646 0.70 -16.38 -10.34
C ALA A 646 -0.13 -15.13 -10.03
N THR A 647 0.51 -13.97 -9.95
CA THR A 647 -0.17 -12.71 -9.59
C THR A 647 0.44 -11.55 -10.37
N GLY A 648 -0.40 -10.64 -10.86
CA GLY A 648 0.04 -9.35 -11.39
C GLY A 648 0.53 -8.38 -10.30
N SER A 649 0.68 -7.11 -10.65
CA SER A 649 0.97 -6.02 -9.70
C SER A 649 2.35 -6.11 -9.04
N ALA A 650 3.36 -6.37 -9.86
CA ALA A 650 4.76 -6.36 -9.46
C ALA A 650 5.27 -4.93 -9.27
N LEU A 651 5.99 -4.70 -8.17
CA LEU A 651 6.63 -3.43 -7.88
C LEU A 651 7.95 -3.66 -7.17
N GLY A 652 9.03 -3.12 -7.74
CA GLY A 652 10.39 -3.30 -7.26
C GLY A 652 10.63 -2.69 -5.88
N LEU A 653 11.43 -3.38 -5.06
CA LEU A 653 11.78 -2.94 -3.71
C LEU A 653 12.41 -1.53 -3.68
N ILE A 654 13.19 -1.15 -4.70
CA ILE A 654 13.83 0.17 -4.74
C ILE A 654 12.83 1.33 -4.73
N TRP A 655 11.63 1.13 -5.29
CA TRP A 655 10.56 2.13 -5.35
C TRP A 655 9.75 2.17 -4.05
N LYS A 656 9.54 1.02 -3.42
CA LYS A 656 8.80 0.91 -2.15
C LYS A 656 9.63 1.26 -0.92
N ALA A 657 10.94 1.07 -0.98
CA ALA A 657 11.85 1.29 0.14
C ALA A 657 13.20 1.80 -0.33
N LEU A 658 13.26 3.06 -0.80
CA LEU A 658 14.50 3.71 -1.26
C LEU A 658 15.72 3.59 -0.33
N PRO A 659 15.62 3.44 1.02
CA PRO A 659 16.79 3.24 1.86
C PRO A 659 17.63 2.01 1.46
N VAL A 660 17.08 1.04 0.72
CA VAL A 660 17.85 -0.10 0.17
C VAL A 660 19.04 0.32 -0.70
N ALA A 661 19.01 1.51 -1.31
CA ALA A 661 20.16 2.07 -2.01
C ALA A 661 21.38 2.27 -1.10
N ALA A 662 21.20 2.31 0.23
CA ALA A 662 22.28 2.40 1.20
C ALA A 662 23.21 1.19 1.21
N TYR A 663 22.81 0.04 0.66
CA TYR A 663 23.73 -1.08 0.44
C TYR A 663 24.96 -0.68 -0.39
N GLY A 664 24.83 0.29 -1.30
CA GLY A 664 25.96 0.89 -2.03
C GLY A 664 26.96 1.65 -1.16
N LYS A 665 26.64 1.91 0.12
CA LYS A 665 27.54 2.53 1.12
C LYS A 665 28.01 1.54 2.19
N SER A 666 27.76 0.25 2.03
CA SER A 666 28.17 -0.81 2.97
C SER A 666 29.66 -0.78 3.33
N LEU A 667 30.56 -0.67 2.34
CA LEU A 667 32.01 -0.56 2.55
C LEU A 667 32.39 0.68 3.36
N LYS A 668 31.75 1.81 3.09
CA LYS A 668 31.97 3.05 3.86
C LYS A 668 31.50 2.86 5.30
N ALA A 669 30.31 2.32 5.52
CA ALA A 669 29.77 2.03 6.84
C ALA A 669 30.67 1.09 7.65
N TYR A 670 31.22 0.05 7.00
CA TYR A 670 32.17 -0.86 7.64
C TYR A 670 33.47 -0.16 8.08
N ARG A 671 34.03 0.71 7.23
CA ARG A 671 35.28 1.45 7.54
C ARG A 671 35.11 2.40 8.70
N ILE A 672 34.01 3.17 8.73
CA ILE A 672 33.75 4.19 9.77
C ILE A 672 33.25 3.61 11.09
N SER A 673 32.72 2.38 11.09
CA SER A 673 32.23 1.73 12.29
C SER A 673 33.34 1.50 13.32
N GLN A 674 33.12 2.02 14.53
CA GLN A 674 34.00 1.87 15.69
C GLN A 674 33.70 0.62 16.53
N ASN A 675 32.75 -0.22 16.09
CA ASN A 675 32.38 -1.43 16.84
C ASN A 675 33.49 -2.49 16.78
N SER A 676 33.95 -2.97 17.93
CA SER A 676 34.98 -4.02 18.02
C SER A 676 34.56 -5.34 17.34
N ASN A 677 33.25 -5.63 17.30
CA ASN A 677 32.68 -6.82 16.64
C ASN A 677 32.25 -6.55 15.18
N LYS A 678 32.65 -5.44 14.56
CA LYS A 678 32.15 -5.04 13.23
C LYS A 678 32.25 -6.12 12.15
N ARG A 679 33.33 -6.94 12.14
CA ARG A 679 33.48 -8.04 11.18
C ARG A 679 32.33 -9.06 11.30
N LEU A 680 32.06 -9.51 12.52
CA LEU A 680 31.00 -10.49 12.79
C LEU A 680 29.62 -9.90 12.49
N TYR A 681 29.37 -8.65 12.89
CA TYR A 681 28.10 -7.98 12.61
C TYR A 681 27.88 -7.75 11.12
N SER A 682 28.92 -7.39 10.36
CA SER A 682 28.83 -7.30 8.90
C SER A 682 28.55 -8.64 8.24
N LEU A 683 29.13 -9.74 8.73
CA LEU A 683 28.82 -11.09 8.25
C LEU A 683 27.36 -11.47 8.55
N ILE A 684 26.86 -11.15 9.74
CA ILE A 684 25.45 -11.38 10.10
C ILE A 684 24.52 -10.59 9.18
N ILE A 685 24.79 -9.31 8.96
CA ILE A 685 23.99 -8.47 8.05
C ILE A 685 24.05 -9.01 6.62
N LEU A 686 25.23 -9.39 6.13
CA LEU A 686 25.37 -9.98 4.80
C LEU A 686 24.57 -11.29 4.67
N ALA A 687 24.68 -12.19 5.65
CA ALA A 687 23.98 -13.46 5.65
C ALA A 687 22.45 -13.29 5.70
N VAL A 688 21.95 -12.53 6.69
CA VAL A 688 20.51 -12.40 6.96
C VAL A 688 19.82 -11.46 5.98
N CYS A 689 20.46 -10.36 5.60
CA CYS A 689 19.79 -9.27 4.88
C CYS A 689 20.10 -9.24 3.37
N ILE A 690 21.02 -10.08 2.87
CA ILE A 690 21.37 -10.19 1.45
C ILE A 690 21.36 -11.66 0.98
N ILE A 691 22.21 -12.52 1.54
CA ILE A 691 22.36 -13.91 1.04
C ILE A 691 21.05 -14.69 1.17
N CYS A 692 20.41 -14.65 2.34
CA CYS A 692 19.13 -15.34 2.55
C CYS A 692 18.01 -14.80 1.64
N PRO A 693 17.74 -13.48 1.59
CA PRO A 693 16.81 -12.91 0.62
C PRO A 693 17.08 -13.31 -0.83
N PHE A 694 18.34 -13.27 -1.26
CA PHE A 694 18.69 -13.63 -2.64
C PHE A 694 18.48 -15.13 -2.89
N ALA A 695 18.79 -16.00 -1.93
CA ALA A 695 18.51 -17.42 -2.06
C ALA A 695 17.00 -17.68 -2.27
N VAL A 696 16.14 -17.00 -1.49
CA VAL A 696 14.67 -17.09 -1.63
C VAL A 696 14.19 -16.49 -2.95
N ILE A 697 14.74 -15.35 -3.38
CA ILE A 697 14.38 -14.72 -4.66
C ILE A 697 14.79 -15.62 -5.83
N PHE A 698 16.00 -16.17 -5.81
CA PHE A 698 16.49 -16.98 -6.90
C PHE A 698 15.76 -18.33 -6.98
N SER A 699 15.31 -18.91 -5.86
CA SER A 699 14.53 -20.17 -5.87
C SER A 699 13.19 -20.07 -6.60
N VAL A 700 12.72 -18.84 -6.90
CA VAL A 700 11.51 -18.60 -7.69
C VAL A 700 11.66 -19.03 -9.15
N TRP A 701 12.88 -19.35 -9.61
CA TRP A 701 13.11 -19.89 -10.96
C TRP A 701 12.24 -21.11 -11.27
N GLU A 702 11.97 -21.95 -10.25
CA GLU A 702 11.21 -23.18 -10.37
C GLU A 702 9.69 -22.89 -10.36
N SER A 703 9.21 -22.14 -9.37
CA SER A 703 7.77 -21.95 -9.13
C SER A 703 7.13 -20.73 -9.81
N GLY A 704 7.92 -19.85 -10.42
CA GLY A 704 7.40 -18.62 -11.06
C GLY A 704 7.02 -17.51 -10.08
N PHE A 705 6.64 -16.34 -10.59
CA PHE A 705 6.51 -15.12 -9.80
C PHE A 705 5.15 -14.97 -9.08
N ALA A 706 5.19 -14.54 -7.82
CA ALA A 706 4.03 -14.03 -7.09
C ALA A 706 4.42 -12.84 -6.19
N ALA A 707 3.64 -11.75 -6.23
CA ALA A 707 3.89 -10.53 -5.45
C ALA A 707 3.89 -10.81 -3.92
N ARG A 708 3.07 -11.77 -3.47
CA ARG A 708 2.98 -12.20 -2.07
C ARG A 708 4.29 -12.77 -1.50
N TYR A 709 5.22 -13.28 -2.33
CA TYR A 709 6.53 -13.79 -1.85
C TYR A 709 7.40 -12.73 -1.18
N CYS A 710 7.11 -11.45 -1.38
CA CYS A 710 7.77 -10.33 -0.70
C CYS A 710 7.84 -10.49 0.83
N VAL A 711 6.84 -11.16 1.42
CA VAL A 711 6.73 -11.38 2.87
C VAL A 711 7.89 -12.19 3.46
N ASP A 712 8.51 -13.05 2.65
CA ASP A 712 9.59 -13.92 3.10
C ASP A 712 10.91 -13.17 3.28
N PHE A 713 11.14 -12.07 2.55
CA PHE A 713 12.50 -11.49 2.44
C PHE A 713 12.64 -9.96 2.46
N ILE A 714 11.58 -9.17 2.20
CA ILE A 714 11.75 -7.71 2.04
C ILE A 714 12.15 -7.04 3.35
N TRP A 715 11.51 -7.36 4.47
CA TRP A 715 11.76 -6.64 5.73
C TRP A 715 13.19 -6.86 6.25
N GLN A 716 13.80 -8.02 5.96
CA GLN A 716 15.20 -8.31 6.28
C GLN A 716 16.13 -7.44 5.43
N MET A 717 15.87 -7.31 4.12
CA MET A 717 16.65 -6.43 3.24
C MET A 717 16.55 -4.97 3.67
N VAL A 718 15.35 -4.49 3.99
CA VAL A 718 15.13 -3.13 4.50
C VAL A 718 15.85 -2.93 5.84
N THR A 719 15.82 -3.91 6.73
CA THR A 719 16.54 -3.84 8.02
C THR A 719 18.04 -3.65 7.81
N GLY A 720 18.69 -4.45 6.96
CA GLY A 720 20.12 -4.33 6.67
C GLY A 720 20.48 -2.97 6.06
N ALA A 721 19.65 -2.49 5.14
CA ALA A 721 19.79 -1.17 4.55
C ALA A 721 19.68 -0.04 5.59
N LEU A 722 18.69 -0.09 6.47
CA LEU A 722 18.48 0.89 7.54
C LEU A 722 19.64 0.91 8.54
N VAL A 723 20.18 -0.25 8.90
CA VAL A 723 21.39 -0.34 9.74
C VAL A 723 22.55 0.40 9.08
N ILE A 724 22.77 0.20 7.77
CA ILE A 724 23.81 0.92 7.02
C ILE A 724 23.52 2.42 6.97
N CYS A 725 22.27 2.83 6.70
CA CYS A 725 21.83 4.22 6.75
C CYS A 725 22.18 4.87 8.09
N PHE A 726 21.86 4.21 9.20
CA PHE A 726 22.05 4.73 10.54
C PHE A 726 23.52 4.87 10.90
N VAL A 727 24.36 3.87 10.58
CA VAL A 727 25.81 3.96 10.78
C VAL A 727 26.42 5.10 9.99
N VAL A 728 26.02 5.28 8.72
CA VAL A 728 26.49 6.40 7.90
C VAL A 728 26.01 7.73 8.47
N TYR A 729 24.72 7.83 8.84
CA TYR A 729 24.12 9.04 9.40
C TYR A 729 24.84 9.51 10.67
N ASP A 730 25.11 8.62 11.61
CA ASP A 730 25.72 8.96 12.90
C ASP A 730 27.07 9.67 12.75
N ASN A 731 27.84 9.25 11.75
CA ASN A 731 29.20 9.69 11.44
C ASN A 731 29.27 10.82 10.38
N CYS A 732 28.14 11.45 10.03
CA CYS A 732 28.11 12.57 9.09
C CYS A 732 28.13 13.94 9.80
N ALA A 733 28.58 14.98 9.08
CA ALA A 733 28.49 16.37 9.52
C ALA A 733 27.02 16.80 9.72
N ALA A 734 26.80 17.80 10.58
CA ALA A 734 25.45 18.28 10.94
C ALA A 734 24.60 18.68 9.71
N ASN A 735 25.16 19.42 8.76
CA ASN A 735 24.46 19.79 7.53
C ASN A 735 24.05 18.56 6.71
N THR A 736 24.93 17.57 6.57
CA THR A 736 24.62 16.32 5.86
C THR A 736 23.51 15.54 6.56
N LYS A 737 23.47 15.52 7.91
CA LYS A 737 22.38 14.89 8.68
C LYS A 737 21.02 15.50 8.33
N VAL A 738 20.93 16.83 8.18
CA VAL A 738 19.69 17.50 7.73
C VAL A 738 19.26 17.01 6.35
N HIS A 739 20.17 16.93 5.39
CA HIS A 739 19.85 16.46 4.03
C HIS A 739 19.44 14.98 4.01
N LEU A 740 20.13 14.13 4.77
CA LEU A 740 19.77 12.71 4.90
C LEU A 740 18.41 12.51 5.56
N ASN A 741 18.05 13.32 6.56
CA ASN A 741 16.72 13.29 7.17
C ASN A 741 15.61 13.73 6.18
N LYS A 742 15.87 14.77 5.38
CA LYS A 742 14.96 15.18 4.31
C LYS A 742 14.79 14.10 3.25
N LEU A 743 15.89 13.45 2.82
CA LEU A 743 15.85 12.33 1.88
C LEU A 743 15.06 11.15 2.45
N MET A 744 15.24 10.84 3.73
CA MET A 744 14.47 9.80 4.42
C MET A 744 12.97 10.14 4.49
N THR A 745 12.64 11.40 4.76
CA THR A 745 11.25 11.87 4.80
C THR A 745 10.61 11.79 3.41
N ALA A 746 11.33 12.18 2.36
CA ALA A 746 10.87 12.04 0.98
C ALA A 746 10.71 10.56 0.57
N SER A 747 11.64 9.70 1.01
CA SER A 747 11.54 8.26 0.83
C SER A 747 10.33 7.65 1.52
N LEU A 748 9.95 8.14 2.71
CA LEU A 748 8.73 7.71 3.39
C LEU A 748 7.49 8.09 2.58
N ALA A 749 7.43 9.33 2.08
CA ALA A 749 6.32 9.77 1.23
C ALA A 749 6.20 8.89 -0.03
N LEU A 750 7.32 8.62 -0.71
CA LEU A 750 7.35 7.71 -1.86
C LEU A 750 6.90 6.30 -1.47
N SER A 751 7.37 5.77 -0.34
CA SER A 751 7.01 4.44 0.17
C SER A 751 5.51 4.30 0.42
N VAL A 752 4.87 5.32 1.01
CA VAL A 752 3.42 5.35 1.22
C VAL A 752 2.68 5.27 -0.12
N VAL A 753 3.06 6.09 -1.10
CA VAL A 753 2.42 6.09 -2.42
C VAL A 753 2.63 4.76 -3.13
N MET A 754 3.87 4.26 -3.21
CA MET A 754 4.22 3.06 -3.96
C MET A 754 3.61 1.78 -3.36
N ASN A 755 3.60 1.63 -2.03
CA ASN A 755 2.92 0.49 -1.40
C ASN A 755 1.39 0.58 -1.59
N THR A 756 0.81 1.78 -1.52
CA THR A 756 -0.62 1.98 -1.82
C THR A 756 -0.95 1.60 -3.26
N VAL A 757 -0.12 2.02 -4.23
CA VAL A 757 -0.25 1.68 -5.65
C VAL A 757 -0.19 0.18 -5.87
N GLN A 758 0.74 -0.52 -5.21
CA GLN A 758 0.85 -1.97 -5.33
C GLN A 758 -0.41 -2.68 -4.79
N ILE A 759 -0.86 -2.30 -3.60
CA ILE A 759 -2.08 -2.87 -3.00
C ILE A 759 -3.29 -2.57 -3.89
N TRP A 760 -3.45 -1.33 -4.34
CA TRP A 760 -4.55 -0.92 -5.22
C TRP A 760 -4.57 -1.71 -6.52
N SER A 761 -3.42 -1.87 -7.17
CA SER A 761 -3.29 -2.64 -8.41
C SER A 761 -3.56 -4.13 -8.17
N TYR A 762 -3.19 -4.66 -7.01
CA TYR A 762 -3.43 -6.07 -6.67
C TYR A 762 -4.91 -6.34 -6.37
N ILE A 763 -5.59 -5.43 -5.68
CA ILE A 763 -7.01 -5.53 -5.34
C ILE A 763 -7.90 -5.38 -6.60
N GLY A 764 -7.58 -4.46 -7.50
CA GLY A 764 -8.41 -4.17 -8.67
C GLY A 764 -9.83 -3.69 -8.30
N PRO A 765 -9.96 -2.57 -7.55
CA PRO A 765 -11.22 -2.17 -6.94
C PRO A 765 -12.40 -1.94 -7.90
N GLU A 766 -12.13 -1.75 -9.18
CA GLU A 766 -13.16 -1.56 -10.22
C GLU A 766 -13.79 -2.86 -10.75
N GLN A 767 -13.23 -4.03 -10.40
CA GLN A 767 -13.70 -5.32 -10.93
C GLN A 767 -14.15 -6.30 -9.83
N GLY A 768 -13.58 -6.20 -8.62
CA GLY A 768 -13.77 -7.19 -7.55
C GLY A 768 -14.85 -6.88 -6.50
N PHE A 769 -15.58 -5.77 -6.62
CA PHE A 769 -16.49 -5.29 -5.58
C PHE A 769 -17.90 -5.01 -6.09
N SER A 770 -18.85 -4.87 -5.16
CA SER A 770 -20.21 -4.40 -5.46
C SER A 770 -20.18 -3.05 -6.17
N THR A 771 -21.20 -2.82 -6.99
CA THR A 771 -21.37 -1.61 -7.79
C THR A 771 -21.37 -0.34 -6.92
N GLU A 772 -21.98 -0.39 -5.73
CA GLU A 772 -21.95 0.71 -4.78
C GLU A 772 -20.53 1.01 -4.28
N TRP A 773 -19.78 -0.02 -3.90
CA TRP A 773 -18.42 0.16 -3.42
C TRP A 773 -17.49 0.67 -4.53
N GLN A 774 -17.62 0.14 -5.75
CA GLN A 774 -16.94 0.67 -6.92
C GLN A 774 -17.24 2.16 -7.13
N ALA A 775 -18.51 2.58 -7.03
CA ALA A 775 -18.91 3.98 -7.17
C ALA A 775 -18.32 4.86 -6.06
N ASN A 776 -18.27 4.37 -4.82
CA ASN A 776 -17.62 5.05 -3.70
C ASN A 776 -16.11 5.21 -3.92
N VAL A 777 -15.44 4.19 -4.43
CA VAL A 777 -14.00 4.23 -4.74
C VAL A 777 -13.71 5.20 -5.89
N LEU A 778 -14.49 5.15 -6.97
CA LEU A 778 -14.39 6.11 -8.07
C LEU A 778 -14.65 7.55 -7.59
N SER A 779 -15.60 7.73 -6.66
CA SER A 779 -15.89 9.03 -6.06
C SER A 779 -14.73 9.55 -5.20
N PHE A 780 -14.09 8.66 -4.45
CA PHE A 780 -12.87 8.98 -3.71
C PHE A 780 -11.71 9.34 -4.66
N ALA A 781 -11.52 8.59 -5.74
CA ALA A 781 -10.55 8.89 -6.78
C ALA A 781 -10.76 10.30 -7.39
N ARG A 782 -12.02 10.71 -7.60
CA ARG A 782 -12.39 12.05 -8.10
C ARG A 782 -12.06 13.20 -7.13
N LEU A 783 -11.66 12.91 -5.90
CA LEU A 783 -11.05 13.92 -5.01
C LEU A 783 -9.64 14.31 -5.51
N PHE A 784 -8.92 13.41 -6.16
CA PHE A 784 -7.55 13.64 -6.62
C PHE A 784 -7.47 13.94 -8.12
N GLU A 785 -8.42 13.44 -8.92
CA GLU A 785 -8.54 13.71 -10.36
C GLU A 785 -9.31 15.01 -10.64
N PHE A 786 -8.88 16.12 -10.04
CA PHE A 786 -9.64 17.38 -10.05
C PHE A 786 -9.74 18.09 -11.41
N TRP A 787 -8.96 17.65 -12.40
CA TRP A 787 -9.03 18.14 -13.77
C TRP A 787 -10.16 17.51 -14.59
N LYS A 788 -10.70 16.37 -14.12
CA LYS A 788 -11.95 15.79 -14.63
C LYS A 788 -13.12 16.46 -13.93
#